data_AF-A0A7W1FP11-F1
#
_entry.id   AF-A0A7W1FP11-F1
#
_cell.length_a   1.000
_cell.length_b   1.000
_cell.length_c   1.000
_cell.angle_alpha   90.00
_cell.angle_beta   90.00
_cell.angle_gamma   90.00
#
_symmetry.space_group_name_H-M   'P 1'
#
loop_
_entity.id
_entity.type
_entity.pdbx_description
1 polymer ?
#
loop_
_entity_poly.entity_id
_entity_poly.type
_entity_poly.pdbx_seq_one_letter_code
_entity_poly.pdbx_strand_id
1 'polypeptide(L)'
;MSGSTIPHRADRTRTSGHGRGGFTLFEVAISLVLVSIGVISVMMVYPMGIKTQLLARYQLYASAKAEEMVESFNASHNANPAIDAEGIGPWDVPVAYKTQAHDLESRIATHRFGLIPLPMDIARRLDSNGDEIQQILAQGGYLYYSQPMATSNTEEQGMRIAPPNETQRMVIAVTGFAQHNAIGIFPWKAWPYLMPYPSAPMQGLHWHNDWLPAGAPTFNFNGESYCWEATSPSGSPIPGADSDIRVVFDAYKAYNYDNQPTVELATAYLQAALQYAQFKGLTTGFYAPSPIPDPVPDFIPGTLDLAGEDTTHVAWRQVQAMRYLAHAATCMTRWKSLAELGGQPSSGMGVAIGANAGGSPAISLTHDLITYYHERCMNLIMRYAASFPYDWGAPRPLQRSQMMDFPLIEFDLFQPPLTGVLFSEDIGRGTIPAAQWKPLPARPIHNVGVSYQFPVATLPHNASAPTYSLPDGSTVGSPQYQAFWGDPSRSTLTKPFAAAERCRQIVFWAVDWQSYEDCETAPSAPVDASKYPMPGPLMTRDFPYRMNFVDFRDEQLYSFRNPEKVLSFMQDVSTQATGSDVSSIIGFNRMGDQWDRGTGLENRKRFSGLYGADRNFNRKLDRGDVPRSVRLRATTVARFNFYDPRLPMTIR
;
A
#
# COMPACT_ATOMS: atom_id res chain seq x y z
N MET A 1 23.25 53.77 47.08
CA MET A 1 21.94 53.45 47.68
C MET A 1 22.19 52.36 48.73
N SER A 2 22.54 52.78 49.95
CA SER A 2 21.69 52.69 51.16
C SER A 2 21.34 51.23 51.46
N GLY A 3 22.05 50.47 52.32
CA GLY A 3 22.57 50.85 53.63
C GLY A 3 21.51 50.54 54.70
N SER A 4 21.34 49.25 55.04
CA SER A 4 20.46 48.79 56.12
C SER A 4 21.22 47.79 56.99
N THR A 5 21.97 48.32 57.93
CA THR A 5 22.58 47.66 59.08
C THR A 5 21.49 47.30 60.10
N ILE A 6 21.22 46.01 60.28
CA ILE A 6 20.38 45.52 61.38
C ILE A 6 21.28 45.36 62.63
N PRO A 7 20.86 45.83 63.82
CA PRO A 7 21.72 45.86 65.00
C PRO A 7 21.90 44.47 65.63
N HIS A 8 23.15 44.17 65.99
CA HIS A 8 23.50 43.13 66.95
C HIS A 8 22.77 43.36 68.28
N ARG A 9 21.90 42.43 68.66
CA ARG A 9 21.33 42.38 70.01
C ARG A 9 22.37 41.78 70.95
N ALA A 10 22.74 42.59 71.93
CA ALA A 10 23.72 42.32 72.95
C ALA A 10 23.53 40.96 73.64
N ASP A 11 24.67 40.30 73.76
CA ASP A 11 25.03 39.19 74.64
C ASP A 11 24.29 39.26 76.00
N ARG A 12 23.41 38.29 76.23
CA ARG A 12 23.08 37.83 77.58
C ARG A 12 23.79 36.50 77.78
N THR A 13 25.02 36.60 78.27
CA THR A 13 25.78 35.56 78.93
C THR A 13 25.00 35.03 80.15
N ARG A 14 24.06 34.11 79.90
CA ARG A 14 23.57 33.21 80.94
C ARG A 14 24.50 32.00 80.94
N THR A 15 25.54 32.10 81.76
CA THR A 15 26.32 30.95 82.26
C THR A 15 25.43 30.11 83.18
N SER A 16 24.41 29.45 82.61
CA SER A 16 23.84 28.28 83.26
C SER A 16 24.79 27.13 82.97
N GLY A 17 25.60 26.78 83.96
CA GLY A 17 26.30 25.49 84.00
C GLY A 17 25.28 24.37 83.96
N HIS A 18 24.79 24.05 82.76
CA HIS A 18 24.25 22.73 82.48
C HIS A 18 25.49 21.86 82.47
N GLY A 19 25.75 21.22 83.61
CA GLY A 19 26.60 20.04 83.62
C GLY A 19 26.15 19.19 82.43
N ARG A 20 27.09 18.85 81.54
CA ARG A 20 26.84 17.95 80.42
C ARG A 20 26.35 16.65 81.03
N GLY A 21 25.04 16.53 81.23
CA GLY A 21 24.39 15.27 81.54
C GLY A 21 24.68 14.39 80.35
N GLY A 22 25.61 13.45 80.51
CA GLY A 22 25.80 12.41 79.50
C GLY A 22 24.45 11.78 79.24
N PHE A 23 24.11 11.57 77.97
CA PHE A 23 22.91 10.84 77.60
C PHE A 23 22.86 9.55 78.42
N THR A 24 21.73 9.32 79.08
CA THR A 24 21.53 8.08 79.80
C THR A 24 21.56 6.92 78.79
N LEU A 25 22.03 5.75 79.22
CA LEU A 25 22.08 4.54 78.38
C LEU A 25 20.70 4.22 77.76
N PHE A 26 19.62 4.60 78.45
CA PHE A 26 18.24 4.50 77.98
C PHE A 26 17.93 5.47 76.82
N GLU A 27 18.32 6.74 76.92
CA GLU A 27 18.16 7.73 75.83
C GLU A 27 18.99 7.35 74.60
N VAL A 28 20.19 6.81 74.80
CA VAL A 28 21.03 6.26 73.71
C VAL A 28 20.34 5.05 73.07
N ALA A 29 19.77 4.14 73.87
CA ALA A 29 19.05 2.98 73.36
C ALA A 29 17.79 3.36 72.56
N ILE A 30 16.98 4.31 73.04
CA ILE A 30 15.82 4.83 72.31
C ILE A 30 16.26 5.52 71.01
N SER A 31 17.33 6.33 71.06
CA SER A 31 17.85 7.01 69.88
C SER A 31 18.34 6.02 68.82
N LEU A 32 19.03 4.95 69.24
CA LEU A 32 19.44 3.87 68.34
C LEU A 32 18.24 3.15 67.72
N VAL A 33 17.20 2.83 68.51
CA VAL A 33 15.98 2.20 68.00
C VAL A 33 15.27 3.08 66.98
N LEU A 34 15.13 4.38 67.25
CA LEU A 34 14.50 5.33 66.31
C LEU A 34 15.30 5.46 65.01
N VAL A 35 16.63 5.52 65.09
CA VAL A 35 17.50 5.53 63.91
C VAL A 35 17.38 4.21 63.13
N SER A 36 17.38 3.06 63.81
CA SER A 36 17.19 1.76 63.17
C SER A 36 15.84 1.67 62.44
N ILE A 37 14.75 2.12 63.06
CA ILE A 37 13.42 2.17 62.42
C ILE A 37 13.45 3.12 61.20
N GLY A 38 14.11 4.28 61.32
CA GLY A 38 14.27 5.21 60.20
C GLY A 38 15.03 4.60 59.02
N VAL A 39 16.17 3.96 59.28
CA VAL A 39 16.98 3.27 58.25
C VAL A 39 16.20 2.13 57.61
N ILE A 40 15.55 1.28 58.40
CA ILE A 40 14.74 0.17 57.88
C ILE A 40 13.59 0.70 57.03
N SER A 41 12.91 1.76 57.47
CA SER A 41 11.82 2.38 56.71
C SER A 41 12.31 2.92 55.37
N VAL A 42 13.45 3.62 55.34
CA VAL A 42 14.06 4.10 54.09
C VAL A 42 14.48 2.94 53.19
N MET A 43 15.10 1.89 53.75
CA MET A 43 15.48 0.69 52.98
C MET A 43 14.27 -0.09 52.45
N MET A 44 13.13 -0.04 53.12
CA MET A 44 11.87 -0.63 52.63
C MET A 44 11.22 0.20 51.52
N VAL A 45 11.31 1.54 51.58
CA VAL A 45 10.73 2.44 50.57
C VAL A 45 11.61 2.50 49.31
N TYR A 46 12.93 2.35 49.43
CA TYR A 46 13.87 2.52 48.32
C TYR A 46 13.58 1.60 47.11
N PRO A 47 13.34 0.28 47.26
CA PRO A 47 12.98 -0.58 46.13
C PRO A 47 11.65 -0.19 45.47
N MET A 48 10.68 0.33 46.25
CA MET A 48 9.40 0.80 45.72
C MET A 48 9.59 2.08 44.90
N GLY A 49 10.45 3.00 45.38
CA GLY A 49 10.85 4.20 44.65
C GLY A 49 11.51 3.86 43.31
N ILE A 50 12.47 2.94 43.29
CA ILE A 50 13.13 2.48 42.06
C ILE A 50 12.12 1.86 41.09
N LYS A 51 11.24 0.97 41.57
CA LYS A 51 10.21 0.36 40.72
C LYS A 51 9.28 1.39 40.10
N THR A 52 8.89 2.40 40.88
CA THR A 52 8.02 3.50 40.41
C THR A 52 8.74 4.36 39.37
N GLN A 53 10.01 4.69 39.60
CA GLN A 53 10.83 5.44 38.65
C GLN A 53 11.06 4.65 37.35
N LEU A 54 11.32 3.35 37.44
CA LEU A 54 11.45 2.47 36.27
C LEU A 54 10.13 2.40 35.49
N LEU A 55 8.99 2.25 36.18
CA LEU A 55 7.68 2.24 35.53
C LEU A 55 7.39 3.56 34.82
N ALA A 56 7.64 4.70 35.47
CA ALA A 56 7.48 6.03 34.87
C ALA A 56 8.38 6.21 33.64
N ARG A 57 9.62 5.69 33.69
CA ARG A 57 10.54 5.70 32.55
C ARG A 57 10.01 4.87 31.38
N TYR A 58 9.50 3.66 31.64
CA TYR A 58 8.88 2.85 30.59
C TYR A 58 7.60 3.49 30.03
N GLN A 59 6.82 4.23 30.84
CA GLN A 59 5.65 4.96 30.36
C GLN A 59 6.03 6.08 29.39
N LEU A 60 7.12 6.79 29.65
CA LEU A 60 7.67 7.78 28.72
C LEU A 60 8.14 7.12 27.42
N TYR A 61 8.84 6.00 27.50
CA TYR A 61 9.26 5.24 26.32
C TYR A 61 8.08 4.69 25.52
N ALA A 62 7.04 4.18 26.19
CA ALA A 62 5.81 3.72 25.55
C ALA A 62 5.10 4.86 24.82
N SER A 63 5.06 6.06 25.42
CA SER A 63 4.44 7.24 24.81
C SER A 63 5.22 7.70 23.56
N ALA A 64 6.54 7.83 23.68
CA ALA A 64 7.41 8.20 22.56
C ALA A 64 7.33 7.16 21.42
N LYS A 65 7.29 5.86 21.76
CA LYS A 65 7.17 4.81 20.75
C LYS A 65 5.79 4.79 20.09
N ALA A 66 4.72 5.05 20.83
CA ALA A 66 3.39 5.17 20.24
C ALA A 66 3.30 6.34 19.25
N GLU A 67 3.92 7.48 19.55
CA GLU A 67 4.05 8.62 18.63
C GLU A 67 4.84 8.24 17.38
N GLU A 68 6.03 7.63 17.54
CA GLU A 68 6.86 7.13 16.44
C GLU A 68 6.08 6.15 15.55
N MET A 69 5.27 5.25 16.12
CA MET A 69 4.45 4.30 15.39
C MET A 69 3.41 4.99 14.51
N VAL A 70 2.74 6.02 15.03
CA VAL A 70 1.73 6.79 14.28
C VAL A 70 2.39 7.62 13.18
N GLU A 71 3.52 8.26 13.46
CA GLU A 71 4.30 9.00 12.47
C GLU A 71 4.81 8.07 11.37
N SER A 72 5.37 6.91 11.74
CA SER A 72 5.85 5.89 10.80
C SER A 72 4.72 5.33 9.95
N PHE A 73 3.55 5.07 10.53
CA PHE A 73 2.38 4.65 9.78
C PHE A 73 1.99 5.66 8.71
N ASN A 74 1.99 6.96 9.05
CA ASN A 74 1.65 8.03 8.11
C ASN A 74 2.73 8.25 7.03
N ALA A 75 4.01 8.13 7.39
CA ALA A 75 5.14 8.30 6.48
C ALA A 75 5.42 7.06 5.62
N SER A 76 5.01 5.87 6.08
CA SER A 76 5.23 4.62 5.38
C SER A 76 4.52 4.64 4.04
N HIS A 77 5.29 4.57 2.96
CA HIS A 77 4.73 4.45 1.64
C HIS A 77 4.14 3.05 1.50
N ASN A 78 2.95 2.94 0.89
CA ASN A 78 2.52 1.64 0.41
C ASN A 78 3.62 1.12 -0.53
N ALA A 79 3.96 -0.17 -0.36
CA ALA A 79 4.87 -0.87 -1.25
C ALA A 79 4.57 -0.51 -2.70
N ASN A 80 5.59 -0.33 -3.54
CA ASN A 80 5.37 0.01 -4.95
C ASN A 80 4.36 -0.98 -5.55
N PRO A 81 3.10 -0.58 -5.81
CA PRO A 81 2.11 -1.49 -6.36
C PRO A 81 2.53 -1.92 -7.77
N ALA A 82 3.47 -1.22 -8.41
CA ALA A 82 4.03 -1.61 -9.70
C ALA A 82 5.07 -2.76 -9.65
N ILE A 83 5.41 -3.30 -8.46
CA ILE A 83 6.01 -4.66 -8.43
C ILE A 83 5.01 -5.68 -8.98
N ASP A 84 3.73 -5.36 -8.85
CA ASP A 84 2.64 -6.20 -9.24
C ASP A 84 2.42 -6.14 -10.74
N ALA A 85 2.21 -7.32 -11.30
CA ALA A 85 1.73 -7.48 -12.65
C ALA A 85 0.40 -8.22 -12.55
N GLU A 86 -0.57 -7.75 -13.32
CA GLU A 86 -1.96 -8.18 -13.20
C GLU A 86 -2.11 -9.69 -13.36
N GLY A 87 -3.00 -10.27 -12.54
CA GLY A 87 -3.31 -11.69 -12.55
C GLY A 87 -4.62 -11.98 -13.28
N ILE A 88 -4.78 -13.23 -13.73
CA ILE A 88 -6.03 -13.71 -14.34
C ILE A 88 -7.01 -14.13 -13.25
N GLY A 89 -6.48 -14.84 -12.25
CA GLY A 89 -7.18 -15.22 -11.05
C GLY A 89 -6.82 -14.31 -9.86
N PRO A 90 -7.64 -14.30 -8.81
CA PRO A 90 -7.33 -13.59 -7.58
C PRO A 90 -6.01 -13.99 -6.94
N TRP A 91 -5.78 -15.29 -6.89
CA TRP A 91 -4.70 -15.91 -6.15
C TRP A 91 -3.33 -15.76 -6.80
N ASP A 92 -3.32 -15.22 -8.00
CA ASP A 92 -2.15 -15.07 -8.85
C ASP A 92 -1.20 -14.03 -8.28
N VAL A 93 -1.73 -12.95 -7.72
CA VAL A 93 -1.00 -11.78 -7.30
C VAL A 93 -0.81 -11.79 -5.77
N PRO A 94 0.43 -11.83 -5.26
CA PRO A 94 0.66 -11.85 -3.81
C PRO A 94 0.54 -10.47 -3.16
N VAL A 95 0.56 -9.39 -3.95
CA VAL A 95 0.67 -8.02 -3.45
C VAL A 95 -0.57 -7.56 -2.69
N ALA A 96 -1.74 -8.00 -3.11
CA ALA A 96 -3.01 -7.56 -2.56
C ALA A 96 -3.50 -8.32 -1.33
N TYR A 97 -2.65 -9.18 -0.76
CA TYR A 97 -2.92 -9.83 0.52
C TYR A 97 -2.47 -8.94 1.70
N LYS A 98 -2.06 -9.57 2.81
CA LYS A 98 -1.76 -8.92 4.09
C LYS A 98 -0.66 -7.86 4.00
N THR A 99 0.30 -7.99 3.08
CA THR A 99 1.41 -7.04 2.93
C THR A 99 0.97 -5.60 2.64
N GLN A 100 -0.20 -5.41 2.02
CA GLN A 100 -0.78 -4.08 1.77
C GLN A 100 -2.00 -3.75 2.64
N ALA A 101 -2.32 -4.59 3.63
CA ALA A 101 -3.40 -4.30 4.55
C ALA A 101 -3.12 -2.99 5.31
N HIS A 102 -4.15 -2.16 5.44
CA HIS A 102 -4.08 -0.88 6.16
C HIS A 102 -4.12 -1.04 7.68
N ASP A 103 -3.87 -2.24 8.21
CA ASP A 103 -3.71 -2.44 9.63
C ASP A 103 -2.36 -1.86 10.08
N LEU A 104 -2.36 -1.10 11.18
CA LEU A 104 -1.19 -0.45 11.75
C LEU A 104 0.05 -1.37 11.74
N GLU A 105 -0.09 -2.55 12.34
CA GLU A 105 0.99 -3.51 12.52
C GLU A 105 1.47 -4.13 11.21
N SER A 106 0.59 -4.30 10.20
CA SER A 106 1.01 -4.88 8.91
C SER A 106 1.89 -3.90 8.13
N ARG A 107 1.56 -2.61 8.23
CA ARG A 107 2.22 -1.53 7.49
C ARG A 107 3.58 -1.15 8.07
N ILE A 108 3.69 -1.12 9.40
CA ILE A 108 4.94 -0.73 10.07
C ILE A 108 5.80 -1.93 10.51
N ALA A 109 5.28 -3.17 10.47
CA ALA A 109 6.09 -4.38 10.63
C ALA A 109 6.93 -4.64 9.37
N THR A 110 7.96 -3.83 9.23
CA THR A 110 8.99 -3.89 8.19
C THR A 110 10.32 -3.60 8.86
N HIS A 111 11.41 -4.03 8.22
CA HIS A 111 12.75 -3.76 8.74
C HIS A 111 13.17 -2.27 8.64
N ARG A 112 12.32 -1.39 8.09
CA ARG A 112 12.56 0.05 7.96
C ARG A 112 11.81 0.89 9.01
N PHE A 113 10.57 0.51 9.33
CA PHE A 113 9.68 1.29 10.21
C PHE A 113 9.68 0.83 11.68
N GLY A 114 10.62 -0.04 12.05
CA GLY A 114 11.04 -0.16 13.44
C GLY A 114 10.20 -1.04 14.36
N LEU A 115 9.23 -1.79 13.83
CA LEU A 115 8.50 -2.82 14.59
C LEU A 115 8.76 -4.20 14.03
N ILE A 116 9.17 -5.10 14.92
CA ILE A 116 9.54 -6.45 14.57
C ILE A 116 8.69 -7.41 15.39
N PRO A 117 7.98 -8.38 14.76
CA PRO A 117 7.24 -9.36 15.51
C PRO A 117 8.20 -10.24 16.32
N LEU A 118 7.93 -10.35 17.61
CA LEU A 118 8.69 -11.18 18.55
C LEU A 118 8.57 -12.66 18.14
N PRO A 119 9.66 -13.44 18.20
CA PRO A 119 9.62 -14.89 17.98
C PRO A 119 8.46 -15.56 18.72
N MET A 120 7.67 -16.35 18.00
CA MET A 120 6.45 -16.96 18.54
C MET A 120 6.74 -17.84 19.76
N ASP A 121 7.87 -18.54 19.75
CA ASP A 121 8.32 -19.37 20.87
C ASP A 121 8.62 -18.52 22.11
N ILE A 122 9.20 -17.32 21.95
CA ILE A 122 9.43 -16.38 23.06
C ILE A 122 8.10 -15.78 23.53
N ALA A 123 7.26 -15.31 22.61
CA ALA A 123 5.98 -14.67 22.94
C ALA A 123 5.07 -15.58 23.79
N ARG A 124 4.99 -16.88 23.49
CA ARG A 124 4.21 -17.88 24.24
C ARG A 124 4.70 -18.11 25.68
N ARG A 125 5.94 -17.72 25.99
CA ARG A 125 6.54 -17.83 27.33
C ARG A 125 6.35 -16.58 28.19
N LEU A 126 5.74 -15.53 27.65
CA LEU A 126 5.48 -14.30 28.39
C LEU A 126 4.10 -14.36 29.09
N ASP A 127 4.10 -14.13 30.39
CA ASP A 127 2.89 -14.00 31.21
C ASP A 127 2.47 -12.53 31.31
N SER A 128 1.17 -12.29 31.42
CA SER A 128 0.62 -10.94 31.63
C SER A 128 -0.59 -10.99 32.58
N ASN A 129 -1.00 -9.84 33.07
CA ASN A 129 -2.19 -9.76 33.93
C ASN A 129 -3.43 -10.20 33.14
N GLY A 130 -4.21 -11.11 33.72
CA GLY A 130 -5.42 -11.63 33.07
C GLY A 130 -5.17 -12.48 31.82
N ASP A 131 -3.92 -12.93 31.60
CA ASP A 131 -3.51 -13.74 30.45
C ASP A 131 -3.71 -13.06 29.08
N GLU A 132 -3.72 -11.72 29.07
CA GLU A 132 -4.00 -10.92 27.87
C GLU A 132 -3.05 -11.22 26.70
N ILE A 133 -1.75 -11.39 26.95
CA ILE A 133 -0.77 -11.80 25.94
C ILE A 133 -1.19 -13.12 25.28
N GLN A 134 -1.55 -14.14 26.06
CA GLN A 134 -1.93 -15.43 25.50
C GLN A 134 -3.25 -15.35 24.75
N GLN A 135 -4.20 -14.52 25.21
CA GLN A 135 -5.44 -14.25 24.48
C GLN A 135 -5.17 -13.62 23.10
N ILE A 136 -4.25 -12.64 23.02
CA ILE A 136 -3.85 -12.00 21.76
C ILE A 136 -3.23 -13.04 20.81
N LEU A 137 -2.29 -13.85 21.31
CA LEU A 137 -1.64 -14.90 20.52
C LEU A 137 -2.63 -15.98 20.06
N ALA A 138 -3.57 -16.38 20.92
CA ALA A 138 -4.62 -17.34 20.59
C ALA A 138 -5.59 -16.82 19.51
N GLN A 139 -5.78 -15.51 19.43
CA GLN A 139 -6.55 -14.84 18.38
C GLN A 139 -5.76 -14.62 17.09
N GLY A 140 -4.50 -15.09 17.02
CA GLY A 140 -3.63 -14.94 15.85
C GLY A 140 -2.89 -13.60 15.78
N GLY A 141 -2.92 -12.80 16.85
CA GLY A 141 -2.11 -11.59 16.98
C GLY A 141 -0.64 -11.90 17.26
N TYR A 142 0.20 -10.86 17.18
CA TYR A 142 1.62 -10.94 17.48
C TYR A 142 2.00 -9.96 18.58
N LEU A 143 3.07 -10.28 19.31
CA LEU A 143 3.82 -9.29 20.06
C LEU A 143 4.91 -8.72 19.16
N TYR A 144 5.27 -7.46 19.37
CA TYR A 144 6.30 -6.76 18.62
C TYR A 144 7.31 -6.16 19.58
N TYR A 145 8.55 -6.00 19.14
CA TYR A 145 9.58 -5.25 19.83
C TYR A 145 10.13 -4.15 18.90
N SER A 146 10.72 -3.12 19.50
CA SER A 146 11.34 -2.04 18.72
C SER A 146 12.65 -2.52 18.10
N GLN A 147 12.81 -2.30 16.80
CA GLN A 147 14.09 -2.53 16.13
C GLN A 147 15.19 -1.66 16.80
N PRO A 148 16.39 -2.21 17.06
CA PRO A 148 17.51 -1.47 17.65
C PRO A 148 17.88 -0.18 16.92
N MET A 149 17.60 -0.12 15.61
CA MET A 149 18.02 0.95 14.70
C MET A 149 16.90 1.94 14.36
N ALA A 150 15.65 1.72 14.80
CA ALA A 150 14.49 2.50 14.35
C ALA A 150 14.65 4.02 14.54
N THR A 151 15.31 4.44 15.62
CA THR A 151 15.41 5.86 16.01
C THR A 151 16.58 6.60 15.39
N SER A 152 17.49 5.93 14.68
CA SER A 152 18.71 6.58 14.16
C SER A 152 18.50 7.26 12.81
N ASN A 153 17.44 6.91 12.06
CA ASN A 153 17.25 7.27 10.66
C ASN A 153 18.47 6.95 9.76
N THR A 154 19.41 6.14 10.25
CA THR A 154 20.59 5.72 9.50
C THR A 154 20.37 4.32 8.96
N GLU A 155 20.75 4.09 7.71
CA GLU A 155 20.79 2.75 7.14
C GLU A 155 21.70 1.83 7.96
N GLU A 156 21.34 0.56 8.06
CA GLU A 156 22.02 -0.46 8.85
C GLU A 156 23.49 -0.62 8.45
N GLN A 157 23.82 -0.34 7.18
CA GLN A 157 25.19 -0.36 6.66
C GLN A 157 26.08 0.71 7.32
N GLY A 158 25.50 1.86 7.66
CA GLY A 158 26.18 2.98 8.29
C GLY A 158 26.36 2.80 9.81
N MET A 159 25.57 1.91 10.43
CA MET A 159 25.65 1.63 11.86
C MET A 159 26.65 0.53 12.18
N ARG A 160 27.69 0.86 12.97
CA ARG A 160 28.64 -0.15 13.45
C ARG A 160 28.03 -1.03 14.54
N ILE A 161 27.42 -0.44 15.57
CA ILE A 161 26.85 -1.12 16.74
C ILE A 161 25.68 -0.27 17.23
N ALA A 162 24.53 -0.88 17.54
CA ALA A 162 23.46 -0.17 18.21
C ALA A 162 23.78 0.01 19.71
N PRO A 163 23.62 1.21 20.29
CA PRO A 163 23.77 1.37 21.73
C PRO A 163 22.70 0.54 22.45
N PRO A 164 23.02 -0.08 23.60
CA PRO A 164 22.02 -0.76 24.41
C PRO A 164 20.86 0.17 24.70
N ASN A 165 19.65 -0.25 24.33
CA ASN A 165 18.45 0.55 24.55
C ASN A 165 17.49 -0.21 25.46
N GLU A 166 16.95 0.46 26.46
CA GLU A 166 15.94 -0.15 27.34
C GLU A 166 14.59 -0.32 26.63
N THR A 167 14.39 0.34 25.48
CA THR A 167 13.17 0.18 24.67
C THR A 167 13.02 -1.22 24.08
N GLN A 168 14.11 -2.00 23.97
CA GLN A 168 14.06 -3.41 23.55
C GLN A 168 13.42 -4.31 24.61
N ARG A 169 13.40 -3.88 25.87
CA ARG A 169 12.65 -4.56 26.94
C ARG A 169 11.15 -4.25 26.91
N MET A 170 10.71 -3.41 25.99
CA MET A 170 9.29 -3.20 25.76
C MET A 170 8.80 -4.13 24.67
N VAL A 171 7.70 -4.82 24.96
CA VAL A 171 6.92 -5.55 23.98
C VAL A 171 5.58 -4.86 23.78
N ILE A 172 5.09 -4.90 22.56
CA ILE A 172 3.96 -4.12 22.07
C ILE A 172 2.98 -5.10 21.42
N ALA A 173 1.69 -4.89 21.59
CA ALA A 173 0.68 -5.58 20.80
C ALA A 173 -0.42 -4.60 20.41
N VAL A 174 -1.12 -4.92 19.32
CA VAL A 174 -2.36 -4.24 18.95
C VAL A 174 -3.52 -5.17 19.26
N THR A 175 -4.38 -4.76 20.19
CA THR A 175 -5.55 -5.53 20.63
C THR A 175 -6.82 -5.01 19.99
N GLY A 176 -7.82 -5.89 19.88
CA GLY A 176 -9.03 -5.67 19.10
C GLY A 176 -8.92 -6.30 17.72
N PHE A 177 -10.08 -6.52 17.09
CA PHE A 177 -10.15 -7.13 15.77
C PHE A 177 -9.46 -6.24 14.73
N ALA A 178 -8.75 -6.87 13.78
CA ALA A 178 -8.25 -6.17 12.60
C ALA A 178 -9.42 -5.43 11.95
N GLN A 179 -9.27 -4.13 11.75
CA GLN A 179 -10.39 -3.29 11.32
C GLN A 179 -10.57 -3.28 9.81
N HIS A 180 -9.55 -3.74 9.07
CA HIS A 180 -9.53 -3.67 7.63
C HIS A 180 -9.51 -5.05 6.98
N ASN A 181 -10.72 -5.52 6.66
CA ASN A 181 -10.98 -6.31 5.46
C ASN A 181 -10.98 -5.43 4.20
N ALA A 182 -10.78 -4.10 4.34
CA ALA A 182 -10.66 -3.18 3.23
C ALA A 182 -9.45 -3.52 2.35
N ILE A 183 -9.68 -3.49 1.06
CA ILE A 183 -8.71 -3.84 0.02
C ILE A 183 -8.16 -2.54 -0.55
N GLY A 184 -6.87 -2.26 -0.30
CA GLY A 184 -6.22 -1.03 -0.77
C GLY A 184 -5.92 -1.03 -2.28
N ILE A 185 -5.76 -2.21 -2.88
CA ILE A 185 -5.60 -2.42 -4.31
C ILE A 185 -6.37 -3.67 -4.73
N PHE A 186 -7.04 -3.63 -5.88
CA PHE A 186 -7.85 -4.76 -6.31
C PHE A 186 -6.99 -6.01 -6.54
N PRO A 187 -7.36 -7.22 -6.05
CA PRO A 187 -6.32 -8.20 -5.77
C PRO A 187 -5.62 -8.86 -6.94
N TRP A 188 -6.11 -8.64 -8.15
CA TRP A 188 -5.46 -9.11 -9.38
C TRP A 188 -5.44 -8.02 -10.46
N LYS A 189 -5.59 -6.74 -10.07
CA LYS A 189 -5.56 -5.60 -11.00
C LYS A 189 -4.86 -4.38 -10.39
N ALA A 190 -3.89 -3.82 -11.11
CA ALA A 190 -3.16 -2.62 -10.72
C ALA A 190 -3.93 -1.32 -11.03
N TRP A 191 -5.19 -1.24 -10.57
CA TRP A 191 -6.07 -0.09 -10.77
C TRP A 191 -6.04 0.84 -9.54
N PRO A 192 -6.19 2.18 -9.67
CA PRO A 192 -6.50 2.97 -10.87
C PRO A 192 -5.34 3.14 -11.85
N TYR A 193 -5.64 3.03 -13.15
CA TYR A 193 -4.71 3.51 -14.18
C TYR A 193 -4.86 5.01 -14.31
N LEU A 194 -3.81 5.73 -13.94
CA LEU A 194 -3.74 7.17 -14.07
C LEU A 194 -3.16 7.54 -15.43
N MET A 195 -3.77 8.54 -16.07
CA MET A 195 -3.41 8.99 -17.40
C MET A 195 -3.46 10.50 -17.56
N PRO A 196 -2.56 11.12 -18.33
CA PRO A 196 -2.75 12.51 -18.69
C PRO A 196 -4.06 12.69 -19.46
N TYR A 197 -4.80 13.76 -19.19
CA TYR A 197 -5.93 14.23 -19.98
C TYR A 197 -5.71 15.70 -20.44
N PRO A 198 -6.00 16.04 -21.71
CA PRO A 198 -6.15 15.10 -22.81
C PRO A 198 -4.85 14.33 -23.06
N SER A 199 -4.94 13.14 -23.65
CA SER A 199 -3.76 12.37 -24.04
C SER A 199 -3.99 11.64 -25.33
N ALA A 200 -2.88 11.27 -25.97
CA ALA A 200 -2.89 10.34 -27.07
C ALA A 200 -3.56 9.01 -26.67
N PRO A 201 -3.98 8.19 -27.64
CA PRO A 201 -4.11 6.76 -27.40
C PRO A 201 -2.71 6.24 -27.01
N MET A 202 -2.44 6.17 -25.71
CA MET A 202 -1.11 5.77 -25.23
C MET A 202 -1.09 4.26 -25.04
N GLN A 203 0.07 3.69 -25.38
CA GLN A 203 0.50 2.35 -25.04
C GLN A 203 1.56 2.44 -23.96
N GLY A 204 1.65 1.44 -23.08
CA GLY A 204 2.79 1.37 -22.18
C GLY A 204 2.58 0.52 -20.94
N LEU A 205 2.45 -0.79 -21.12
CA LEU A 205 3.23 -1.67 -20.24
C LEU A 205 4.62 -1.75 -20.86
N HIS A 206 5.59 -1.14 -20.17
CA HIS A 206 6.97 -0.97 -20.66
C HIS A 206 7.79 -2.27 -20.64
N TRP A 207 7.15 -3.42 -20.37
CA TRP A 207 7.78 -4.71 -20.18
C TRP A 207 7.19 -5.74 -21.15
N HIS A 208 8.06 -6.59 -21.70
CA HIS A 208 7.69 -7.81 -22.40
C HIS A 208 6.71 -8.57 -21.51
N ASN A 209 5.47 -8.67 -21.98
CA ASN A 209 4.34 -9.04 -21.16
C ASN A 209 4.03 -10.51 -21.42
N ASP A 210 4.87 -11.37 -20.84
CA ASP A 210 4.56 -12.80 -20.69
C ASP A 210 3.21 -13.02 -19.97
N TRP A 211 2.58 -12.01 -19.37
CA TRP A 211 1.27 -12.10 -18.71
C TRP A 211 0.11 -12.25 -19.69
N LEU A 212 0.33 -12.05 -20.99
CA LEU A 212 -0.75 -12.02 -21.98
C LEU A 212 -0.88 -13.34 -22.74
N PRO A 213 -2.11 -13.70 -23.17
CA PRO A 213 -2.34 -14.83 -24.04
C PRO A 213 -1.45 -14.79 -25.28
N ALA A 214 -0.96 -15.96 -25.71
CA ALA A 214 -0.30 -16.09 -26.99
C ALA A 214 -1.18 -15.51 -28.11
N GLY A 215 -0.62 -14.56 -28.89
CA GLY A 215 -1.35 -13.85 -29.95
C GLY A 215 -2.02 -12.54 -29.52
N ALA A 216 -1.88 -12.11 -28.27
CA ALA A 216 -2.19 -10.73 -27.89
C ALA A 216 -1.42 -9.75 -28.81
N PRO A 217 -2.05 -8.67 -29.31
CA PRO A 217 -1.37 -7.67 -30.13
C PRO A 217 -0.13 -7.14 -29.41
N THR A 218 1.03 -7.48 -29.94
CA THR A 218 2.29 -6.82 -29.61
C THR A 218 2.48 -5.66 -30.59
N PHE A 219 2.99 -4.55 -30.08
CA PHE A 219 3.52 -3.48 -30.91
C PHE A 219 5.00 -3.34 -30.62
N ASN A 220 5.81 -3.27 -31.68
CA ASN A 220 7.24 -3.08 -31.52
C ASN A 220 7.57 -1.58 -31.49
N PHE A 221 7.82 -1.05 -30.30
CA PHE A 221 8.35 0.30 -30.08
C PHE A 221 9.79 0.18 -29.56
N ASN A 222 10.74 -0.23 -30.42
CA ASN A 222 12.11 -0.59 -30.02
C ASN A 222 12.15 -1.67 -28.91
N GLY A 223 11.17 -2.59 -28.92
CA GLY A 223 10.87 -3.59 -27.89
C GLY A 223 9.38 -3.96 -27.92
N GLU A 224 9.01 -5.15 -27.45
CA GLU A 224 7.59 -5.55 -27.36
C GLU A 224 6.89 -4.72 -26.27
N SER A 225 5.94 -3.87 -26.70
CA SER A 225 5.08 -3.08 -25.82
C SER A 225 3.62 -3.43 -26.09
N TYR A 226 2.79 -3.31 -25.05
CA TYR A 226 1.38 -3.68 -25.10
C TYR A 226 0.50 -2.49 -24.75
N CYS A 227 -0.73 -2.57 -25.25
CA CYS A 227 -1.70 -1.51 -25.13
C CYS A 227 -3.03 -2.07 -24.62
N TRP A 228 -3.39 -1.60 -23.43
CA TRP A 228 -4.72 -1.68 -22.82
C TRP A 228 -5.88 -1.16 -23.71
N GLU A 229 -5.57 -0.37 -24.73
CA GLU A 229 -6.49 0.19 -25.74
C GLU A 229 -6.27 -0.46 -27.13
N ALA A 230 -5.55 -1.58 -27.22
CA ALA A 230 -5.16 -2.21 -28.48
C ALA A 230 -6.31 -2.93 -29.20
N THR A 231 -6.23 -2.96 -30.53
CA THR A 231 -6.89 -3.98 -31.37
C THR A 231 -5.83 -4.93 -31.95
N SER A 232 -6.21 -6.16 -32.32
CA SER A 232 -5.26 -7.16 -32.86
C SER A 232 -4.52 -6.64 -34.10
N PRO A 233 -3.27 -7.07 -34.39
CA PRO A 233 -2.57 -6.66 -35.60
C PRO A 233 -3.26 -7.17 -36.88
N SER A 234 -4.06 -8.24 -36.77
CA SER A 234 -4.82 -8.84 -37.87
C SER A 234 -6.15 -8.12 -38.18
N GLY A 235 -6.48 -7.02 -37.48
CA GLY A 235 -7.74 -6.29 -37.66
C GLY A 235 -8.96 -6.97 -37.03
N SER A 236 -8.81 -8.16 -36.44
CA SER A 236 -9.84 -8.73 -35.57
C SER A 236 -9.83 -7.98 -34.24
N PRO A 237 -10.97 -7.48 -33.73
CA PRO A 237 -11.01 -6.90 -32.39
C PRO A 237 -10.44 -7.91 -31.39
N ILE A 238 -9.61 -7.47 -30.45
CA ILE A 238 -9.45 -8.27 -29.22
C ILE A 238 -10.89 -8.47 -28.71
N PRO A 239 -11.31 -9.67 -28.30
CA PRO A 239 -12.62 -9.86 -27.70
C PRO A 239 -12.81 -8.84 -26.58
N GLY A 240 -13.66 -7.85 -26.88
CA GLY A 240 -13.76 -6.65 -26.07
C GLY A 240 -12.46 -5.91 -26.02
N ALA A 241 -12.06 -5.29 -27.11
CA ALA A 241 -11.47 -3.97 -27.12
C ALA A 241 -12.43 -3.09 -27.90
N ASP A 242 -12.35 -1.78 -27.69
CA ASP A 242 -13.05 -0.86 -28.56
C ASP A 242 -12.46 -0.95 -29.98
N SER A 243 -13.13 -1.66 -30.90
CA SER A 243 -12.64 -1.82 -32.27
C SER A 243 -12.47 -0.49 -33.00
N ASP A 244 -13.27 0.51 -32.63
CA ASP A 244 -13.32 1.80 -33.31
C ASP A 244 -12.07 2.64 -33.03
N ILE A 245 -11.40 2.40 -31.89
CA ILE A 245 -10.22 3.18 -31.47
C ILE A 245 -9.04 3.00 -32.42
N ARG A 246 -9.03 1.91 -33.19
CA ARG A 246 -7.92 1.54 -34.07
C ARG A 246 -7.58 2.66 -35.05
N VAL A 247 -8.59 3.34 -35.61
CA VAL A 247 -8.37 4.42 -36.57
C VAL A 247 -7.58 5.59 -35.95
N VAL A 248 -7.91 5.95 -34.70
CA VAL A 248 -7.25 7.01 -33.94
C VAL A 248 -5.82 6.61 -33.60
N PHE A 249 -5.65 5.36 -33.17
CA PHE A 249 -4.36 4.80 -32.81
C PHE A 249 -3.40 4.77 -34.00
N ASP A 250 -3.82 4.20 -35.14
CA ASP A 250 -2.97 4.09 -36.32
C ASP A 250 -2.55 5.47 -36.84
N ALA A 251 -3.46 6.45 -36.81
CA ALA A 251 -3.15 7.81 -37.21
C ALA A 251 -2.18 8.51 -36.24
N TYR A 252 -2.33 8.32 -34.92
CA TYR A 252 -1.37 8.81 -33.93
C TYR A 252 0.00 8.16 -34.08
N LYS A 253 0.04 6.84 -34.30
CA LYS A 253 1.27 6.07 -34.52
C LYS A 253 2.01 6.57 -35.76
N ALA A 254 1.28 6.79 -36.85
CA ALA A 254 1.81 7.38 -38.07
C ALA A 254 2.40 8.78 -37.83
N TYR A 255 1.71 9.62 -37.03
CA TYR A 255 2.13 10.98 -36.71
C TYR A 255 3.35 11.05 -35.79
N ASN A 256 3.42 10.21 -34.74
CA ASN A 256 4.40 10.37 -33.66
C ASN A 256 5.57 9.38 -33.71
N TYR A 257 5.40 8.21 -34.31
CA TYR A 257 6.38 7.11 -34.21
C TYR A 257 6.87 6.59 -35.56
N ASP A 258 5.98 6.28 -36.50
CA ASP A 258 6.39 5.65 -37.77
C ASP A 258 7.05 6.65 -38.73
N ASN A 259 6.73 7.94 -38.59
CA ASN A 259 7.21 9.00 -39.46
C ASN A 259 7.69 10.20 -38.64
N GLN A 260 8.42 11.11 -39.30
CA GLN A 260 8.61 12.43 -38.74
C GLN A 260 7.26 13.16 -38.69
N PRO A 261 6.88 13.76 -37.55
CA PRO A 261 5.64 14.51 -37.42
C PRO A 261 5.53 15.58 -38.52
N THR A 262 4.42 15.61 -39.25
CA THR A 262 4.07 16.66 -40.23
C THR A 262 2.66 17.20 -40.00
N VAL A 263 2.33 18.32 -40.63
CA VAL A 263 0.98 18.91 -40.55
C VAL A 263 -0.08 18.02 -41.20
N GLU A 264 0.26 17.30 -42.28
CA GLU A 264 -0.63 16.35 -42.94
C GLU A 264 -0.95 15.18 -42.02
N LEU A 265 0.05 14.63 -41.33
CA LEU A 265 -0.13 13.55 -40.37
C LEU A 265 -0.89 14.01 -39.12
N ALA A 266 -0.65 15.24 -38.64
CA ALA A 266 -1.44 15.83 -37.55
C ALA A 266 -2.92 16.02 -37.97
N THR A 267 -3.16 16.43 -39.21
CA THR A 267 -4.50 16.56 -39.79
C THR A 267 -5.19 15.20 -39.90
N ALA A 268 -4.47 14.18 -40.38
CA ALA A 268 -4.98 12.81 -40.46
C ALA A 268 -5.32 12.25 -39.07
N TYR A 269 -4.51 12.56 -38.05
CA TYR A 269 -4.79 12.19 -36.68
C TYR A 269 -6.06 12.87 -36.14
N LEU A 270 -6.24 14.17 -36.40
CA LEU A 270 -7.47 14.88 -36.03
C LEU A 270 -8.70 14.32 -36.77
N GLN A 271 -8.59 14.01 -38.05
CA GLN A 271 -9.66 13.36 -38.83
C GLN A 271 -10.02 12.00 -38.24
N ALA A 272 -9.04 11.19 -37.86
CA ALA A 272 -9.28 9.90 -37.22
C ALA A 272 -10.00 10.06 -35.87
N ALA A 273 -9.63 11.07 -35.06
CA ALA A 273 -10.33 11.36 -33.81
C ALA A 273 -11.79 11.81 -34.01
N LEU A 274 -12.07 12.60 -35.06
CA LEU A 274 -13.43 12.99 -35.43
C LEU A 274 -14.27 11.80 -35.94
N GLN A 275 -13.66 10.95 -36.78
CA GLN A 275 -14.27 9.70 -37.24
C GLN A 275 -14.64 8.78 -36.06
N TYR A 276 -13.75 8.67 -35.08
CA TYR A 276 -14.00 7.92 -33.86
C TYR A 276 -15.17 8.48 -33.05
N ALA A 277 -15.30 9.80 -32.93
CA ALA A 277 -16.47 10.42 -32.29
C ALA A 277 -17.79 10.02 -32.98
N GLN A 278 -17.80 9.91 -34.32
CA GLN A 278 -18.98 9.43 -35.06
C GLN A 278 -19.24 7.93 -34.87
N PHE A 279 -18.19 7.09 -34.85
CA PHE A 279 -18.33 5.67 -34.53
C PHE A 279 -18.95 5.44 -33.15
N LYS A 280 -18.71 6.37 -32.22
CA LYS A 280 -19.37 6.40 -30.90
C LYS A 280 -20.82 6.87 -30.90
N GLY A 281 -21.37 7.23 -32.06
CA GLY A 281 -22.72 7.75 -32.21
C GLY A 281 -22.89 9.17 -31.67
N LEU A 282 -21.80 9.92 -31.50
CA LEU A 282 -21.86 11.30 -31.03
C LEU A 282 -22.29 12.21 -32.18
N THR A 283 -23.20 13.13 -31.90
CA THR A 283 -23.73 14.04 -32.93
C THR A 283 -22.73 15.14 -33.26
N THR A 284 -22.84 15.74 -34.44
CA THR A 284 -21.99 16.89 -34.83
C THR A 284 -22.12 18.06 -33.86
N GLY A 285 -23.29 18.27 -33.25
CA GLY A 285 -23.47 19.27 -32.21
C GLY A 285 -22.63 19.01 -30.95
N PHE A 286 -22.14 17.78 -30.74
CA PHE A 286 -21.25 17.45 -29.62
C PHE A 286 -19.79 17.77 -29.93
N TYR A 287 -19.26 17.31 -31.07
CA TYR A 287 -17.85 17.45 -31.41
C TYR A 287 -17.54 18.62 -32.36
N ALA A 288 -18.52 19.34 -32.88
CA ALA A 288 -18.30 20.54 -33.70
C ALA A 288 -19.50 21.50 -33.54
N PRO A 289 -19.77 21.98 -32.31
CA PRO A 289 -20.91 22.85 -32.07
C PRO A 289 -20.76 24.19 -32.77
N SER A 290 -21.89 24.75 -33.21
CA SER A 290 -21.97 26.11 -33.75
C SER A 290 -23.29 26.74 -33.29
N PRO A 291 -23.27 27.78 -32.43
CA PRO A 291 -22.09 28.36 -31.77
C PRO A 291 -21.46 27.40 -30.74
N ILE A 292 -20.20 27.65 -30.37
CA ILE A 292 -19.54 26.95 -29.26
C ILE A 292 -20.25 27.34 -27.95
N PRO A 293 -20.72 26.38 -27.13
CA PRO A 293 -21.40 26.69 -25.88
C PRO A 293 -20.44 27.32 -24.85
N ASP A 294 -20.94 28.31 -24.12
CA ASP A 294 -20.28 28.92 -22.96
C ASP A 294 -21.32 29.12 -21.85
N PRO A 295 -21.21 28.41 -20.69
CA PRO A 295 -20.14 27.49 -20.33
C PRO A 295 -20.20 26.18 -21.13
N VAL A 296 -19.05 25.49 -21.21
CA VAL A 296 -18.96 24.15 -21.81
C VAL A 296 -19.88 23.19 -21.03
N PRO A 297 -20.90 22.58 -21.66
CA PRO A 297 -21.83 21.71 -20.98
C PRO A 297 -21.14 20.40 -20.56
N ASP A 298 -21.74 19.76 -19.55
CA ASP A 298 -21.34 18.43 -19.09
C ASP A 298 -21.63 17.33 -20.14
N PHE A 299 -22.26 16.24 -19.71
CA PHE A 299 -22.70 15.16 -20.58
C PHE A 299 -23.91 15.56 -21.42
N ILE A 300 -24.08 14.91 -22.56
CA ILE A 300 -25.31 14.99 -23.37
C ILE A 300 -26.51 14.66 -22.45
N PRO A 301 -27.58 15.48 -22.44
CA PRO A 301 -28.76 15.22 -21.62
C PRO A 301 -29.29 13.78 -21.79
N GLY A 302 -29.59 13.11 -20.67
CA GLY A 302 -30.08 11.74 -20.65
C GLY A 302 -29.00 10.65 -20.73
N THR A 303 -27.72 11.03 -20.85
CA THR A 303 -26.60 10.07 -20.73
C THR A 303 -26.08 9.92 -19.31
N LEU A 304 -26.39 10.88 -18.44
CA LEU A 304 -26.35 10.77 -16.98
C LEU A 304 -27.64 11.33 -16.42
N ASP A 305 -28.25 10.63 -15.48
CA ASP A 305 -29.36 11.18 -14.72
C ASP A 305 -28.87 12.14 -13.62
N LEU A 306 -29.82 12.77 -12.91
CA LEU A 306 -29.53 13.70 -11.81
C LEU A 306 -28.93 13.00 -10.57
N ALA A 307 -29.05 11.68 -10.46
CA ALA A 307 -28.39 10.87 -9.44
C ALA A 307 -26.93 10.54 -9.83
N GLY A 308 -26.52 10.90 -11.05
CA GLY A 308 -25.19 10.61 -11.59
C GLY A 308 -25.06 9.16 -12.07
N GLU A 309 -26.17 8.48 -12.34
CA GLU A 309 -26.17 7.11 -12.85
C GLU A 309 -26.28 7.11 -14.38
N ASP A 310 -25.43 6.32 -15.02
CA ASP A 310 -25.46 6.10 -16.47
C ASP A 310 -26.37 4.90 -16.73
N THR A 311 -27.68 5.16 -16.78
CA THR A 311 -28.70 4.13 -16.96
C THR A 311 -28.62 3.42 -18.32
N THR A 312 -27.79 3.92 -19.24
CA THR A 312 -27.60 3.37 -20.59
C THR A 312 -26.16 2.97 -20.91
N HIS A 313 -25.24 3.20 -19.98
CA HIS A 313 -23.80 2.99 -20.11
C HIS A 313 -23.16 3.64 -21.37
N VAL A 314 -23.50 4.90 -21.69
CA VAL A 314 -22.98 5.63 -22.87
C VAL A 314 -22.10 6.84 -22.55
N ALA A 315 -22.02 7.29 -21.31
CA ALA A 315 -21.25 8.47 -20.90
C ALA A 315 -19.73 8.29 -21.18
N TRP A 316 -19.21 7.07 -21.02
CA TRP A 316 -17.81 6.75 -21.33
C TRP A 316 -17.41 7.08 -22.77
N ARG A 317 -18.36 6.97 -23.72
CA ARG A 317 -18.12 7.26 -25.14
C ARG A 317 -17.73 8.71 -25.36
N GLN A 318 -18.40 9.62 -24.65
CA GLN A 318 -18.12 11.06 -24.69
C GLN A 318 -16.73 11.36 -24.11
N VAL A 319 -16.37 10.70 -23.00
CA VAL A 319 -15.06 10.85 -22.34
C VAL A 319 -13.93 10.39 -23.25
N GLN A 320 -14.02 9.17 -23.83
CA GLN A 320 -12.97 8.64 -24.71
C GLN A 320 -12.84 9.47 -25.99
N ALA A 321 -13.95 9.81 -26.65
CA ALA A 321 -13.90 10.62 -27.86
C ALA A 321 -13.28 12.00 -27.61
N MET A 322 -13.66 12.69 -26.52
CA MET A 322 -13.11 14.02 -26.21
C MET A 322 -11.64 13.96 -25.79
N ARG A 323 -11.19 12.90 -25.12
CA ARG A 323 -9.77 12.72 -24.81
C ARG A 323 -8.91 12.76 -26.07
N TYR A 324 -9.23 11.93 -27.06
CA TYR A 324 -8.44 11.85 -28.29
C TYR A 324 -8.62 13.07 -29.18
N LEU A 325 -9.85 13.58 -29.29
CA LEU A 325 -10.14 14.76 -30.09
C LEU A 325 -9.42 16.00 -29.55
N ALA A 326 -9.45 16.23 -28.24
CA ALA A 326 -8.73 17.33 -27.61
C ALA A 326 -7.21 17.20 -27.79
N HIS A 327 -6.66 15.99 -27.65
CA HIS A 327 -5.23 15.76 -27.86
C HIS A 327 -4.82 15.99 -29.32
N ALA A 328 -5.55 15.41 -30.28
CA ALA A 328 -5.26 15.54 -31.71
C ALA A 328 -5.39 17.01 -32.17
N ALA A 329 -6.40 17.72 -31.68
CA ALA A 329 -6.58 19.14 -31.96
C ALA A 329 -5.47 20.00 -31.33
N THR A 330 -5.02 19.66 -30.13
CA THR A 330 -3.85 20.32 -29.50
C THR A 330 -2.58 20.09 -30.32
N CYS A 331 -2.38 18.91 -30.91
CA CYS A 331 -1.24 18.66 -31.80
C CYS A 331 -1.20 19.59 -33.02
N MET A 332 -2.35 20.09 -33.48
CA MET A 332 -2.41 21.06 -34.59
C MET A 332 -1.78 22.42 -34.23
N THR A 333 -1.76 22.80 -32.95
CA THR A 333 -1.14 24.05 -32.48
C THR A 333 0.38 24.09 -32.68
N ARG A 334 1.02 22.93 -32.85
CA ARG A 334 2.42 22.84 -33.27
C ARG A 334 2.63 23.36 -34.69
N TRP A 335 1.61 23.25 -35.54
CA TRP A 335 1.69 23.48 -36.99
C TRP A 335 0.93 24.72 -37.45
N LYS A 336 0.01 25.22 -36.63
CA LYS A 336 -0.89 26.33 -36.94
C LYS A 336 -0.77 27.41 -35.88
N SER A 337 -0.48 28.61 -36.34
CA SER A 337 -0.41 29.80 -35.48
C SER A 337 -1.78 30.17 -34.93
N LEU A 338 -1.80 30.92 -33.83
CA LEU A 338 -3.04 31.47 -33.26
C LEU A 338 -3.82 32.30 -34.30
N ALA A 339 -3.13 33.03 -35.18
CA ALA A 339 -3.76 33.81 -36.24
C ALA A 339 -4.44 32.93 -37.31
N GLU A 340 -3.81 31.83 -37.74
CA GLU A 340 -4.42 30.84 -38.65
C GLU A 340 -5.62 30.13 -38.03
N LEU A 341 -5.65 30.03 -36.70
CA LEU A 341 -6.75 29.46 -35.91
C LEU A 341 -7.83 30.51 -35.53
N GLY A 342 -7.73 31.72 -36.09
CA GLY A 342 -8.74 32.77 -35.99
C GLY A 342 -8.55 33.77 -34.86
N GLY A 343 -7.50 33.66 -34.03
CA GLY A 343 -7.26 34.52 -32.88
C GLY A 343 -7.88 34.01 -31.57
N GLN A 344 -7.80 34.83 -30.51
CA GLN A 344 -8.46 34.61 -29.23
C GLN A 344 -9.16 35.92 -28.78
N PRO A 345 -10.50 35.97 -28.71
CA PRO A 345 -11.45 34.95 -29.19
C PRO A 345 -11.34 34.75 -30.70
N SER A 346 -11.80 33.61 -31.21
CA SER A 346 -11.74 33.33 -32.64
C SER A 346 -12.68 34.25 -33.43
N SER A 347 -12.17 34.80 -34.52
CA SER A 347 -12.95 35.52 -35.53
C SER A 347 -13.90 34.62 -36.34
N GLY A 348 -13.92 33.30 -36.06
CA GLY A 348 -14.63 32.30 -36.85
C GLY A 348 -13.86 31.83 -38.10
N MET A 349 -12.76 32.49 -38.45
CA MET A 349 -11.80 31.97 -39.42
C MET A 349 -11.03 30.82 -38.80
N GLY A 350 -11.05 29.65 -39.42
CA GLY A 350 -10.35 28.46 -38.93
C GLY A 350 -9.66 27.69 -40.05
N VAL A 351 -8.90 26.68 -39.66
CA VAL A 351 -8.23 25.77 -40.58
C VAL A 351 -9.24 24.72 -41.03
N ALA A 352 -9.48 24.62 -42.34
CA ALA A 352 -10.38 23.62 -42.90
C ALA A 352 -9.78 22.22 -42.72
N ILE A 353 -10.45 21.37 -41.95
CA ILE A 353 -10.16 19.94 -41.83
C ILE A 353 -11.18 19.23 -42.72
N GLY A 354 -10.72 18.68 -43.85
CA GLY A 354 -11.59 18.01 -44.81
C GLY A 354 -12.19 16.72 -44.25
N ALA A 355 -13.29 16.26 -44.86
CA ALA A 355 -13.79 14.92 -44.62
C ALA A 355 -12.79 13.88 -45.15
N ASN A 356 -12.71 12.71 -44.49
CA ASN A 356 -11.90 11.59 -44.98
C ASN A 356 -12.79 10.49 -45.59
N ALA A 357 -12.18 9.58 -46.36
CA ALA A 357 -12.89 8.45 -46.97
C ALA A 357 -13.49 7.47 -45.93
N GLY A 358 -13.01 7.51 -44.68
CA GLY A 358 -13.51 6.72 -43.55
C GLY A 358 -14.78 7.29 -42.89
N GLY A 359 -15.30 8.42 -43.36
CA GLY A 359 -16.53 9.03 -42.86
C GLY A 359 -16.33 10.22 -41.92
N SER A 360 -15.09 10.58 -41.57
CA SER A 360 -14.79 11.78 -40.76
C SER A 360 -15.51 13.00 -41.33
N PRO A 361 -16.17 13.81 -40.48
CA PRO A 361 -16.82 15.03 -40.92
C PRO A 361 -15.78 16.09 -41.30
N ALA A 362 -16.17 17.02 -42.16
CA ALA A 362 -15.41 18.25 -42.37
C ALA A 362 -15.72 19.25 -41.26
N ILE A 363 -14.69 19.90 -40.71
CA ILE A 363 -14.85 20.96 -39.70
C ILE A 363 -13.96 22.17 -40.03
N SER A 364 -14.31 23.34 -39.49
CA SER A 364 -13.40 24.48 -39.42
C SER A 364 -12.75 24.51 -38.03
N LEU A 365 -11.48 24.14 -37.93
CA LEU A 365 -10.76 24.11 -36.67
C LEU A 365 -10.32 25.53 -36.28
N THR A 366 -10.90 26.05 -35.21
CA THR A 366 -10.54 27.34 -34.61
C THR A 366 -9.85 27.16 -33.26
N HIS A 367 -9.21 28.21 -32.75
CA HIS A 367 -8.64 28.22 -31.40
C HIS A 367 -9.72 27.94 -30.34
N ASP A 368 -10.87 28.61 -30.45
CA ASP A 368 -11.98 28.40 -29.50
C ASP A 368 -12.50 26.96 -29.52
N LEU A 369 -12.48 26.28 -30.68
CA LEU A 369 -12.86 24.87 -30.77
C LEU A 369 -11.84 23.94 -30.11
N ILE A 370 -10.54 24.26 -30.19
CA ILE A 370 -9.47 23.55 -29.46
C ILE A 370 -9.65 23.73 -27.95
N THR A 371 -9.88 24.97 -27.49
CA THR A 371 -10.16 25.27 -26.08
C THR A 371 -11.40 24.51 -25.60
N TYR A 372 -12.48 24.54 -26.38
CA TYR A 372 -13.69 23.79 -26.12
C TYR A 372 -13.43 22.28 -25.96
N TYR A 373 -12.67 21.66 -26.86
CA TYR A 373 -12.34 20.24 -26.73
C TYR A 373 -11.55 19.95 -25.45
N HIS A 374 -10.56 20.79 -25.15
CA HIS A 374 -9.74 20.63 -23.95
C HIS A 374 -10.59 20.77 -22.68
N GLU A 375 -11.34 21.85 -22.53
CA GLU A 375 -12.19 22.11 -21.37
C GLU A 375 -13.29 21.04 -21.24
N ARG A 376 -13.92 20.65 -22.35
CA ARG A 376 -14.92 19.58 -22.34
C ARG A 376 -14.33 18.25 -21.94
N CYS A 377 -13.15 17.90 -22.46
CA CYS A 377 -12.42 16.70 -22.07
C CYS A 377 -12.18 16.67 -20.56
N MET A 378 -11.65 17.77 -19.99
CA MET A 378 -11.38 17.88 -18.55
C MET A 378 -12.65 17.81 -17.70
N ASN A 379 -13.71 18.53 -18.08
CA ASN A 379 -14.98 18.52 -17.37
C ASN A 379 -15.61 17.13 -17.38
N LEU A 380 -15.66 16.48 -18.55
CA LEU A 380 -16.24 15.15 -18.71
C LEU A 380 -15.48 14.11 -17.90
N ILE A 381 -14.14 14.05 -17.99
CA ILE A 381 -13.38 13.02 -17.26
C ILE A 381 -13.49 13.20 -15.74
N MET A 382 -13.43 14.44 -15.25
CA MET A 382 -13.55 14.71 -13.82
C MET A 382 -14.91 14.30 -13.28
N ARG A 383 -15.98 14.63 -14.00
CA ARG A 383 -17.34 14.27 -13.61
C ARG A 383 -17.59 12.78 -13.76
N TYR A 384 -17.10 12.16 -14.84
CA TYR A 384 -17.17 10.71 -15.03
C TYR A 384 -16.53 9.97 -13.86
N ALA A 385 -15.30 10.35 -13.51
CA ALA A 385 -14.55 9.66 -12.49
C ALA A 385 -15.20 9.81 -11.10
N ALA A 386 -15.83 10.95 -10.81
CA ALA A 386 -16.58 11.16 -9.57
C ALA A 386 -17.92 10.39 -9.54
N SER A 387 -18.63 10.33 -10.68
CA SER A 387 -19.93 9.64 -10.80
C SER A 387 -19.80 8.11 -10.86
N PHE A 388 -18.70 7.60 -11.43
CA PHE A 388 -18.45 6.16 -11.67
C PHE A 388 -17.17 5.64 -10.99
N PRO A 389 -17.07 5.68 -9.65
CA PRO A 389 -15.93 5.13 -8.90
C PRO A 389 -15.67 3.64 -9.19
N TYR A 390 -16.71 2.89 -9.54
CA TYR A 390 -16.66 1.45 -9.83
C TYR A 390 -16.74 1.12 -11.33
N ASP A 391 -16.56 2.12 -12.20
CA ASP A 391 -16.16 1.88 -13.58
C ASP A 391 -14.65 2.05 -13.69
N TRP A 392 -13.97 0.91 -13.82
CA TRP A 392 -12.52 0.80 -13.89
C TRP A 392 -12.00 0.62 -15.32
N GLY A 393 -12.88 0.63 -16.33
CA GLY A 393 -12.47 0.62 -17.73
C GLY A 393 -12.21 2.02 -18.29
N ALA A 394 -12.72 3.07 -17.64
CA ALA A 394 -12.26 4.42 -17.90
C ALA A 394 -10.97 4.72 -17.11
N PRO A 395 -9.94 5.28 -17.77
CA PRO A 395 -8.75 5.75 -17.05
C PRO A 395 -9.09 6.86 -16.09
N ARG A 396 -8.27 7.05 -15.05
CA ARG A 396 -8.38 8.18 -14.13
C ARG A 396 -7.45 9.32 -14.56
N PRO A 397 -7.86 10.60 -14.41
CA PRO A 397 -7.02 11.71 -14.81
C PRO A 397 -5.83 11.85 -13.86
N LEU A 398 -4.62 11.67 -14.38
CA LEU A 398 -3.35 11.82 -13.67
C LEU A 398 -3.19 13.23 -13.08
N GLN A 399 -3.71 14.25 -13.76
CA GLN A 399 -3.64 15.62 -13.28
C GLN A 399 -4.48 15.87 -12.03
N ARG A 400 -5.39 14.96 -11.67
CA ARG A 400 -6.25 15.11 -10.50
C ARG A 400 -6.73 13.76 -9.98
N SER A 401 -5.90 13.14 -9.15
CA SER A 401 -6.34 12.04 -8.30
C SER A 401 -7.46 12.51 -7.36
N GLN A 402 -8.49 11.71 -7.21
CA GLN A 402 -9.64 11.97 -6.35
C GLN A 402 -9.90 10.78 -5.41
N MET A 403 -10.63 11.01 -4.32
CA MET A 403 -10.96 9.96 -3.35
C MET A 403 -11.72 8.77 -3.93
N MET A 404 -12.40 9.00 -5.05
CA MET A 404 -13.18 7.99 -5.77
C MET A 404 -12.33 7.09 -6.67
N ASP A 405 -11.02 7.37 -6.79
CA ASP A 405 -10.06 6.54 -7.53
C ASP A 405 -9.59 5.31 -6.73
N PHE A 406 -9.98 5.20 -5.46
CA PHE A 406 -9.74 4.02 -4.63
C PHE A 406 -11.09 3.54 -4.08
N PRO A 407 -11.86 2.75 -4.86
CA PRO A 407 -13.19 2.31 -4.51
C PRO A 407 -13.15 1.54 -3.19
N LEU A 408 -14.23 1.69 -2.42
CA LEU A 408 -14.41 0.94 -1.19
C LEU A 408 -14.73 -0.51 -1.56
N ILE A 409 -13.77 -1.39 -1.34
CA ILE A 409 -13.88 -2.85 -1.51
C ILE A 409 -13.39 -3.49 -0.23
N GLU A 410 -14.07 -4.54 0.21
CA GLU A 410 -13.63 -5.39 1.31
C GLU A 410 -13.67 -6.87 0.94
N PHE A 411 -13.11 -7.77 1.74
CA PHE A 411 -13.31 -9.21 1.54
C PHE A 411 -14.64 -9.69 2.15
N ASP A 412 -15.41 -10.52 1.42
CA ASP A 412 -16.55 -11.28 1.95
C ASP A 412 -16.03 -12.54 2.67
N LEU A 413 -15.96 -12.46 3.99
CA LEU A 413 -15.48 -13.54 4.87
C LEU A 413 -16.56 -14.59 5.20
N PHE A 414 -17.78 -14.41 4.72
CA PHE A 414 -18.95 -15.20 5.12
C PHE A 414 -19.52 -16.06 3.99
N GLN A 415 -18.90 -16.05 2.83
CA GLN A 415 -19.20 -16.96 1.71
C GLN A 415 -18.01 -17.85 1.43
N PRO A 416 -18.22 -19.04 0.81
CA PRO A 416 -17.11 -19.84 0.32
C PRO A 416 -16.17 -18.98 -0.54
N PRO A 417 -14.84 -19.07 -0.35
CA PRO A 417 -13.90 -18.30 -1.15
C PRO A 417 -13.99 -18.67 -2.63
N LEU A 418 -13.50 -17.79 -3.50
CA LEU A 418 -13.17 -18.15 -4.87
C LEU A 418 -12.12 -19.25 -4.83
N THR A 419 -12.26 -20.26 -5.67
CA THR A 419 -11.31 -21.37 -5.76
C THR A 419 -10.77 -21.50 -7.17
N GLY A 420 -9.53 -21.97 -7.27
CA GLY A 420 -8.88 -22.27 -8.53
C GLY A 420 -7.58 -23.00 -8.30
N VAL A 421 -6.62 -22.77 -9.18
CA VAL A 421 -5.31 -23.44 -9.13
C VAL A 421 -4.19 -22.44 -9.37
N LEU A 422 -3.13 -22.56 -8.57
CA LEU A 422 -1.85 -21.88 -8.76
C LEU A 422 -0.96 -22.66 -9.73
N PHE A 423 -0.06 -21.92 -10.38
CA PHE A 423 1.12 -22.40 -11.09
C PHE A 423 0.85 -23.35 -12.26
N SER A 424 0.62 -22.77 -13.44
CA SER A 424 0.89 -23.44 -14.70
C SER A 424 1.33 -22.47 -15.78
N GLU A 425 2.12 -23.00 -16.70
CA GLU A 425 2.52 -22.34 -17.95
C GLU A 425 1.29 -21.97 -18.80
N ASP A 426 0.21 -22.75 -18.72
CA ASP A 426 -1.03 -22.52 -19.47
C ASP A 426 -2.22 -22.30 -18.52
N ILE A 427 -3.17 -21.45 -18.89
CA ILE A 427 -4.38 -21.18 -18.11
C ILE A 427 -5.15 -22.48 -17.85
N GLY A 428 -5.52 -22.73 -16.59
CA GLY A 428 -6.29 -23.90 -16.17
C GLY A 428 -5.52 -25.21 -16.06
N ARG A 429 -4.19 -25.22 -16.30
CA ARG A 429 -3.33 -26.39 -16.06
C ARG A 429 -2.68 -26.42 -14.68
N GLY A 430 -2.98 -25.45 -13.83
CA GLY A 430 -2.41 -25.37 -12.49
C GLY A 430 -2.79 -26.61 -11.70
N THR A 431 -1.86 -27.11 -10.89
CA THR A 431 -2.09 -28.34 -10.11
C THR A 431 -2.21 -28.07 -8.61
N ILE A 432 -1.84 -26.87 -8.15
CA ILE A 432 -1.84 -26.52 -6.74
C ILE A 432 -3.16 -25.81 -6.43
N PRO A 433 -4.06 -26.38 -5.62
CA PRO A 433 -5.32 -25.73 -5.27
C PRO A 433 -5.09 -24.36 -4.62
N ALA A 434 -5.90 -23.39 -5.01
CA ALA A 434 -5.85 -22.00 -4.55
C ALA A 434 -7.22 -21.56 -4.06
N ALA A 435 -7.26 -20.66 -3.07
CA ALA A 435 -8.49 -20.03 -2.63
C ALA A 435 -8.26 -18.60 -2.16
N GLN A 436 -9.23 -17.73 -2.42
CA GLN A 436 -9.22 -16.34 -1.94
C GLN A 436 -10.62 -15.85 -1.63
N TRP A 437 -10.76 -15.07 -0.55
CA TRP A 437 -12.03 -14.43 -0.22
C TRP A 437 -12.52 -13.54 -1.37
N LYS A 438 -13.83 -13.53 -1.59
CA LYS A 438 -14.43 -12.73 -2.67
C LYS A 438 -14.26 -11.25 -2.38
N PRO A 439 -13.87 -10.42 -3.36
CA PRO A 439 -13.94 -8.97 -3.19
C PRO A 439 -15.39 -8.52 -3.23
N LEU A 440 -15.77 -7.71 -2.24
CA LEU A 440 -17.10 -7.18 -2.00
C LEU A 440 -17.08 -5.66 -2.18
N PRO A 441 -17.49 -5.15 -3.35
CA PRO A 441 -17.50 -3.72 -3.61
C PRO A 441 -18.72 -3.05 -2.96
N ALA A 442 -18.57 -1.81 -2.46
CA ALA A 442 -19.67 -1.09 -1.81
C ALA A 442 -20.77 -0.62 -2.79
N ARG A 443 -20.48 -0.60 -4.09
CA ARG A 443 -21.47 -0.49 -5.18
C ARG A 443 -21.13 -1.52 -6.26
N PRO A 444 -22.09 -1.88 -7.13
CA PRO A 444 -21.80 -2.74 -8.26
C PRO A 444 -20.63 -2.25 -9.11
N ILE A 445 -19.75 -3.18 -9.48
CA ILE A 445 -18.72 -2.94 -10.48
C ILE A 445 -19.37 -3.03 -11.84
N HIS A 446 -19.58 -1.87 -12.48
CA HIS A 446 -20.17 -1.79 -13.82
C HIS A 446 -19.21 -2.26 -14.88
N ASN A 447 -17.92 -2.04 -14.62
CA ASN A 447 -16.90 -2.34 -15.59
C ASN A 447 -15.59 -2.55 -14.84
N VAL A 448 -15.08 -3.79 -14.87
CA VAL A 448 -13.80 -4.11 -14.25
C VAL A 448 -12.65 -3.47 -15.04
N GLY A 449 -12.83 -3.08 -16.32
CA GLY A 449 -11.76 -2.69 -17.23
C GLY A 449 -10.70 -3.80 -17.37
N VAL A 450 -9.52 -3.50 -17.91
CA VAL A 450 -8.34 -4.42 -17.90
C VAL A 450 -7.02 -3.70 -18.22
N SER A 451 -5.88 -4.40 -18.12
CA SER A 451 -4.75 -4.19 -19.05
C SER A 451 -4.80 -4.98 -20.37
N TYR A 452 -5.65 -6.02 -20.56
CA TYR A 452 -5.74 -6.76 -21.83
C TYR A 452 -7.09 -7.35 -22.36
N GLN A 453 -8.25 -7.22 -21.70
CA GLN A 453 -9.59 -7.71 -22.17
C GLN A 453 -10.84 -6.88 -21.77
N PHE A 454 -11.02 -5.67 -22.29
CA PHE A 454 -12.10 -4.76 -21.90
C PHE A 454 -12.63 -4.14 -23.18
N PRO A 455 -13.93 -4.30 -23.54
CA PRO A 455 -15.09 -4.58 -22.68
C PRO A 455 -15.64 -6.00 -22.50
N VAL A 456 -14.98 -7.06 -22.96
CA VAL A 456 -15.60 -8.39 -22.88
C VAL A 456 -15.19 -9.01 -21.57
N ALA A 457 -16.20 -9.32 -20.77
CA ALA A 457 -16.10 -9.96 -19.47
C ALA A 457 -15.37 -11.33 -19.49
N THR A 458 -14.81 -11.78 -20.60
CA THR A 458 -14.23 -13.11 -20.72
C THR A 458 -12.75 -13.17 -20.40
N LEU A 459 -12.41 -13.70 -19.22
CA LEU A 459 -11.06 -14.23 -18.98
C LEU A 459 -10.76 -15.30 -20.05
N PRO A 460 -9.62 -15.27 -20.76
CA PRO A 460 -9.33 -16.29 -21.74
C PRO A 460 -8.96 -17.53 -20.93
N HIS A 461 -9.78 -18.56 -20.92
CA HIS A 461 -9.40 -19.80 -20.23
C HIS A 461 -8.50 -20.67 -21.14
N ASN A 462 -8.41 -20.37 -22.44
CA ASN A 462 -7.44 -20.99 -23.35
C ASN A 462 -7.06 -20.03 -24.51
N ALA A 463 -6.00 -20.35 -25.25
CA ALA A 463 -5.47 -19.57 -26.39
C ALA A 463 -6.40 -19.51 -27.64
N SER A 464 -7.61 -20.07 -27.58
CA SER A 464 -8.50 -20.27 -28.74
C SER A 464 -9.98 -19.90 -28.51
N ALA A 465 -10.46 -19.73 -27.27
CA ALA A 465 -11.81 -19.27 -26.96
C ALA A 465 -11.92 -18.70 -25.52
N PRO A 466 -12.43 -17.47 -25.35
CA PRO A 466 -12.82 -16.95 -24.03
C PRO A 466 -14.11 -17.64 -23.54
N THR A 467 -14.13 -18.21 -22.33
CA THR A 467 -15.24 -19.09 -21.88
C THR A 467 -16.10 -18.56 -20.74
N TYR A 468 -15.73 -17.48 -20.04
CA TYR A 468 -16.49 -17.02 -18.87
C TYR A 468 -16.59 -15.50 -18.74
N SER A 469 -17.77 -14.93 -18.93
CA SER A 469 -18.07 -13.54 -18.58
C SER A 469 -18.06 -13.32 -17.05
N LEU A 470 -17.13 -12.50 -16.55
CA LEU A 470 -17.20 -11.90 -15.21
C LEU A 470 -18.55 -11.18 -15.05
N PRO A 471 -19.30 -11.45 -13.97
CA PRO A 471 -20.52 -10.73 -13.68
C PRO A 471 -20.25 -9.23 -13.53
N ASP A 472 -21.06 -8.36 -14.12
CA ASP A 472 -20.95 -6.90 -13.98
C ASP A 472 -22.18 -6.30 -13.28
N GLY A 473 -22.26 -4.97 -13.26
CA GLY A 473 -23.37 -4.22 -12.69
C GLY A 473 -24.75 -4.59 -13.25
N SER A 474 -24.84 -5.10 -14.47
CA SER A 474 -26.10 -5.55 -15.08
C SER A 474 -26.62 -6.88 -14.49
N THR A 475 -25.74 -7.64 -13.84
CA THR A 475 -26.05 -8.95 -13.26
C THR A 475 -26.20 -8.93 -11.74
N VAL A 476 -26.23 -7.75 -11.11
CA VAL A 476 -26.35 -7.60 -9.65
C VAL A 476 -27.58 -8.31 -9.13
N GLY A 477 -27.41 -9.05 -8.03
CA GLY A 477 -28.47 -9.87 -7.45
C GLY A 477 -28.65 -11.25 -8.11
N SER A 478 -28.00 -11.51 -9.24
CA SER A 478 -27.95 -12.86 -9.82
C SER A 478 -27.07 -13.80 -8.98
N PRO A 479 -27.31 -15.13 -9.04
CA PRO A 479 -26.41 -16.11 -8.43
C PRO A 479 -24.99 -16.05 -8.99
N GLN A 480 -24.82 -15.66 -10.26
CA GLN A 480 -23.52 -15.52 -10.91
C GLN A 480 -22.73 -14.37 -10.28
N TYR A 481 -23.36 -13.21 -10.10
CA TYR A 481 -22.75 -12.06 -9.43
C TYR A 481 -22.33 -12.39 -8.01
N GLN A 482 -23.22 -13.02 -7.23
CA GLN A 482 -22.89 -13.42 -5.85
C GLN A 482 -21.80 -14.50 -5.79
N ALA A 483 -21.76 -15.41 -6.77
CA ALA A 483 -20.71 -16.41 -6.86
C ALA A 483 -19.32 -15.78 -7.02
N PHE A 484 -19.21 -14.63 -7.70
CA PHE A 484 -17.93 -13.96 -7.94
C PHE A 484 -17.61 -12.84 -6.94
N TRP A 485 -18.51 -11.86 -6.78
CA TRP A 485 -18.32 -10.63 -5.99
C TRP A 485 -18.82 -10.73 -4.54
N GLY A 486 -19.41 -11.86 -4.16
CA GLY A 486 -20.06 -11.97 -2.86
C GLY A 486 -21.41 -11.26 -2.82
N ASP A 487 -21.99 -11.17 -1.62
CA ASP A 487 -23.31 -10.57 -1.41
C ASP A 487 -23.22 -9.09 -1.01
N PRO A 488 -23.61 -8.13 -1.88
CA PRO A 488 -23.50 -6.69 -1.60
C PRO A 488 -24.15 -6.24 -0.30
N SER A 489 -25.20 -6.94 0.18
CA SER A 489 -25.87 -6.60 1.44
C SER A 489 -24.96 -6.78 2.67
N ARG A 490 -23.87 -7.54 2.52
CA ARG A 490 -22.88 -7.76 3.57
C ARG A 490 -21.88 -6.62 3.68
N SER A 491 -21.78 -5.75 2.65
CA SER A 491 -20.79 -4.66 2.65
C SER A 491 -20.93 -3.81 3.92
N THR A 492 -19.83 -3.65 4.67
CA THR A 492 -19.82 -2.92 5.96
C THR A 492 -19.11 -1.58 5.89
N LEU A 493 -18.36 -1.32 4.82
CA LEU A 493 -17.57 -0.09 4.68
C LEU A 493 -18.45 1.17 4.71
N THR A 494 -19.70 1.12 4.27
CA THR A 494 -20.63 2.26 4.29
C THR A 494 -21.65 2.20 5.43
N LYS A 495 -21.66 1.13 6.24
CA LYS A 495 -22.61 1.00 7.35
C LYS A 495 -22.24 1.97 8.49
N PRO A 496 -23.24 2.57 9.18
CA PRO A 496 -23.00 3.28 10.42
C PRO A 496 -22.29 2.39 11.43
N PHE A 497 -21.39 2.96 12.22
CA PHE A 497 -20.65 2.25 13.25
C PHE A 497 -20.48 3.13 14.49
N ALA A 498 -20.39 2.52 15.66
CA ALA A 498 -19.99 3.21 16.87
C ALA A 498 -18.47 3.33 16.92
N ALA A 499 -17.93 4.46 17.39
CA ALA A 499 -16.48 4.66 17.47
C ALA A 499 -15.74 3.54 18.22
N ALA A 500 -16.38 2.94 19.24
CA ALA A 500 -15.84 1.82 20.00
C ALA A 500 -15.67 0.53 19.17
N GLU A 501 -16.49 0.31 18.14
CA GLU A 501 -16.38 -0.84 17.22
C GLU A 501 -15.14 -0.73 16.32
N ARG A 502 -14.57 0.48 16.22
CA ARG A 502 -13.38 0.81 15.44
C ARG A 502 -12.27 1.39 16.31
N CYS A 503 -12.28 1.12 17.61
CA CYS A 503 -11.16 1.44 18.48
C CYS A 503 -10.35 0.16 18.74
N ARG A 504 -9.08 0.17 18.33
CA ARG A 504 -8.08 -0.80 18.80
C ARG A 504 -7.28 -0.19 19.93
N GLN A 505 -6.51 -1.02 20.63
CA GLN A 505 -5.58 -0.51 21.64
C GLN A 505 -4.17 -0.98 21.33
N ILE A 506 -3.22 -0.05 21.36
CA ILE A 506 -1.81 -0.37 21.41
C ILE A 506 -1.47 -0.57 22.89
N VAL A 507 -1.07 -1.79 23.25
CA VAL A 507 -0.75 -2.16 24.64
C VAL A 507 0.75 -2.40 24.74
N PHE A 508 1.36 -1.79 25.75
CA PHE A 508 2.79 -1.88 26.02
C PHE A 508 3.03 -2.65 27.32
N TRP A 509 3.96 -3.59 27.29
CA TRP A 509 4.48 -4.25 28.48
C TRP A 509 6.00 -4.11 28.57
N ALA A 510 6.53 -4.06 29.78
CA ALA A 510 7.96 -4.17 30.07
C ALA A 510 8.30 -5.59 30.51
N VAL A 511 9.27 -6.22 29.86
CA VAL A 511 9.77 -7.57 30.14
C VAL A 511 11.18 -7.76 29.56
N ASP A 512 12.06 -8.42 30.30
CA ASP A 512 13.43 -8.68 29.86
C ASP A 512 13.51 -9.94 28.99
N TRP A 513 12.76 -9.99 27.89
CA TRP A 513 12.67 -11.19 27.05
C TRP A 513 14.02 -11.58 26.40
N GLN A 514 14.96 -10.64 26.27
CA GLN A 514 16.31 -10.93 25.80
C GLN A 514 17.14 -11.74 26.80
N SER A 515 16.67 -11.89 28.05
CA SER A 515 17.32 -12.76 29.04
C SER A 515 17.13 -14.25 28.76
N TYR A 516 16.31 -14.64 27.78
CA TYR A 516 16.16 -16.04 27.40
C TYR A 516 17.42 -16.60 26.73
N GLU A 517 17.76 -17.85 27.01
CA GLU A 517 18.90 -18.57 26.41
C GLU A 517 18.81 -18.72 24.88
N ASP A 518 17.64 -18.50 24.31
CA ASP A 518 17.38 -18.56 22.88
C ASP A 518 16.90 -17.23 22.29
N CYS A 519 17.13 -16.11 22.98
CA CYS A 519 16.66 -14.80 22.52
C CYS A 519 17.12 -14.44 21.11
N GLU A 520 18.29 -14.89 20.66
CA GLU A 520 18.80 -14.69 19.30
C GLU A 520 18.70 -15.92 18.40
N THR A 521 18.65 -17.13 18.97
CA THR A 521 18.60 -18.39 18.20
C THR A 521 17.18 -18.88 17.91
N ALA A 522 16.16 -18.30 18.56
CA ALA A 522 14.78 -18.56 18.23
C ALA A 522 14.48 -18.08 16.79
N PRO A 523 13.82 -18.90 15.96
CA PRO A 523 13.33 -18.48 14.65
C PRO A 523 12.53 -17.18 14.73
N SER A 524 12.61 -16.35 13.69
CA SER A 524 11.71 -15.21 13.54
C SER A 524 10.24 -15.64 13.69
N ALA A 525 9.36 -14.69 14.02
CA ALA A 525 7.94 -14.96 13.95
C ALA A 525 7.52 -15.41 12.54
N PRO A 526 6.48 -16.26 12.41
CA PRO A 526 5.97 -16.68 11.11
C PRO A 526 5.71 -15.50 10.19
N VAL A 527 6.34 -15.53 9.01
CA VAL A 527 6.18 -14.51 7.97
C VAL A 527 5.01 -14.89 7.07
N ASP A 528 4.11 -13.93 6.82
CA ASP A 528 3.01 -14.12 5.87
C ASP A 528 3.55 -14.42 4.47
N ALA A 529 2.99 -15.40 3.77
CA ALA A 529 3.43 -15.79 2.43
C ALA A 529 3.34 -14.63 1.42
N SER A 530 2.41 -13.69 1.61
CA SER A 530 2.29 -12.48 0.80
C SER A 530 3.45 -11.51 0.93
N LYS A 531 4.30 -11.67 1.96
CA LYS A 531 5.54 -10.91 2.06
C LYS A 531 6.61 -11.46 1.12
N TYR A 532 6.45 -12.63 0.50
CA TYR A 532 7.42 -13.09 -0.50
C TYR A 532 7.10 -12.44 -1.85
N PRO A 533 7.90 -11.47 -2.34
CA PRO A 533 7.57 -10.79 -3.56
C PRO A 533 7.74 -11.75 -4.72
N MET A 534 6.69 -11.85 -5.49
CA MET A 534 6.65 -12.63 -6.70
C MET A 534 5.64 -11.90 -7.58
N PRO A 535 5.89 -11.73 -8.87
CA PRO A 535 4.83 -11.20 -9.70
C PRO A 535 3.80 -12.34 -9.85
N GLY A 536 2.60 -12.10 -10.37
CA GLY A 536 1.70 -13.22 -10.61
C GLY A 536 2.18 -14.28 -11.65
N PRO A 537 1.28 -15.03 -12.29
CA PRO A 537 1.63 -15.90 -13.39
C PRO A 537 1.97 -15.10 -14.66
N LEU A 538 3.25 -15.06 -14.98
CA LEU A 538 3.72 -14.92 -16.36
C LEU A 538 3.33 -16.22 -17.11
N MET A 539 2.50 -16.13 -18.15
CA MET A 539 2.17 -17.28 -18.99
C MET A 539 3.44 -17.92 -19.52
N THR A 540 3.46 -19.25 -19.59
CA THR A 540 4.58 -20.07 -20.06
C THR A 540 5.85 -19.96 -19.21
N ARG A 541 5.80 -19.36 -18.02
CA ARG A 541 6.94 -19.25 -17.11
C ARG A 541 6.72 -20.01 -15.81
N ASP A 542 7.75 -20.73 -15.40
CA ASP A 542 7.77 -21.43 -14.13
C ASP A 542 7.97 -20.47 -12.92
N PHE A 543 7.78 -21.02 -11.72
CA PHE A 543 7.96 -20.29 -10.47
C PHE A 543 9.38 -19.71 -10.29
N PRO A 544 10.48 -20.46 -10.56
CA PRO A 544 11.83 -19.91 -10.59
C PRO A 544 12.00 -18.69 -11.51
N TYR A 545 11.48 -18.74 -12.73
CA TYR A 545 11.57 -17.64 -13.69
C TYR A 545 10.86 -16.39 -13.16
N ARG A 546 9.62 -16.54 -12.68
CA ARG A 546 8.82 -15.45 -12.09
C ARG A 546 9.54 -14.76 -10.92
N MET A 547 10.11 -15.56 -10.02
CA MET A 547 10.89 -15.04 -8.90
C MET A 547 12.12 -14.26 -9.37
N ASN A 548 12.72 -14.68 -10.47
CA ASN A 548 13.86 -14.00 -11.11
C ASN A 548 13.45 -12.74 -11.90
N PHE A 549 12.18 -12.61 -12.26
CA PHE A 549 11.65 -11.49 -13.03
C PHE A 549 11.36 -10.25 -12.18
N VAL A 550 10.89 -10.42 -10.94
CA VAL A 550 10.73 -9.29 -10.02
C VAL A 550 12.07 -8.79 -9.56
N ASP A 551 12.28 -7.50 -9.72
CA ASP A 551 13.45 -6.82 -9.21
C ASP A 551 13.42 -6.81 -7.67
N PHE A 552 14.14 -7.74 -7.04
CA PHE A 552 14.16 -8.01 -5.61
C PHE A 552 14.98 -6.93 -4.83
N ARG A 553 14.80 -5.65 -5.17
CA ARG A 553 15.48 -4.53 -4.51
C ARG A 553 14.85 -4.24 -3.16
N ASP A 554 15.64 -4.37 -2.11
CA ASP A 554 15.20 -4.11 -0.74
C ASP A 554 14.73 -2.67 -0.59
N GLU A 555 15.36 -1.72 -1.30
CA GLU A 555 15.02 -0.31 -1.26
C GLU A 555 13.63 0.06 -1.81
N GLN A 556 12.97 -0.87 -2.50
CA GLN A 556 11.64 -0.68 -3.08
C GLN A 556 10.58 -1.58 -2.44
N LEU A 557 10.99 -2.61 -1.68
CA LEU A 557 10.15 -3.75 -1.31
C LEU A 557 10.15 -4.06 0.19
N TYR A 558 10.41 -3.08 1.06
CA TYR A 558 10.52 -3.27 2.50
C TYR A 558 9.35 -4.02 3.16
N SER A 559 8.13 -3.82 2.65
CA SER A 559 6.92 -4.50 3.13
C SER A 559 6.89 -5.99 2.77
N PHE A 560 7.52 -6.36 1.65
CA PHE A 560 7.69 -7.73 1.12
C PHE A 560 8.97 -8.39 1.63
N ARG A 561 9.31 -8.13 2.88
CA ARG A 561 10.44 -8.77 3.54
C ARG A 561 10.01 -9.24 4.92
N ASN A 562 10.76 -10.20 5.41
CA ASN A 562 10.79 -10.48 6.83
C ASN A 562 11.14 -9.19 7.58
N PRO A 563 10.35 -8.76 8.58
CA PRO A 563 10.69 -7.60 9.40
C PRO A 563 12.04 -7.71 10.12
N GLU A 564 12.53 -8.93 10.36
CA GLU A 564 13.86 -9.20 10.92
C GLU A 564 14.98 -9.23 9.88
N LYS A 565 14.72 -9.05 8.58
CA LYS A 565 15.70 -9.30 7.50
C LYS A 565 17.11 -8.77 7.81
N VAL A 566 17.21 -7.51 8.23
CA VAL A 566 18.49 -6.81 8.48
C VAL A 566 19.20 -7.21 9.77
N LEU A 567 18.58 -8.10 10.56
CA LEU A 567 19.08 -8.68 11.80
C LEU A 567 19.26 -10.20 11.67
N SER A 568 18.58 -10.85 10.71
CA SER A 568 18.53 -12.30 10.57
C SER A 568 19.90 -12.90 10.24
N PHE A 569 20.15 -14.08 10.82
CA PHE A 569 21.31 -14.89 10.48
C PHE A 569 21.09 -15.63 9.14
N MET A 570 22.11 -15.63 8.29
CA MET A 570 22.09 -16.28 6.97
C MET A 570 22.38 -17.80 7.02
N GLN A 571 22.80 -18.30 8.19
CA GLN A 571 23.12 -19.70 8.42
C GLN A 571 22.87 -20.09 9.88
N ASP A 572 22.82 -21.39 10.15
CA ASP A 572 22.62 -21.91 11.51
C ASP A 572 23.77 -21.48 12.46
N VAL A 573 23.38 -20.95 13.61
CA VAL A 573 24.27 -20.50 14.69
C VAL A 573 24.17 -21.36 15.95
N SER A 574 23.39 -22.45 15.91
CA SER A 574 23.12 -23.31 17.07
C SER A 574 24.38 -23.86 17.74
N THR A 575 25.44 -24.11 16.97
CA THR A 575 26.73 -24.64 17.45
C THR A 575 27.75 -23.58 17.86
N GLN A 576 27.47 -22.30 17.59
CA GLN A 576 28.38 -21.20 17.93
C GLN A 576 28.23 -20.82 19.40
N ALA A 577 29.34 -20.45 20.06
CA ALA A 577 29.31 -20.05 21.47
C ALA A 577 28.68 -18.66 21.63
N THR A 578 28.13 -18.39 22.82
CA THR A 578 27.71 -17.03 23.18
C THR A 578 28.92 -16.08 23.14
N GLY A 579 28.75 -14.89 22.59
CA GLY A 579 29.80 -13.90 22.35
C GLY A 579 30.59 -14.10 21.06
N SER A 580 30.31 -15.13 20.26
CA SER A 580 30.90 -15.30 18.92
C SER A 580 30.54 -14.12 18.01
N ASP A 581 31.50 -13.65 17.21
CA ASP A 581 31.26 -12.61 16.21
C ASP A 581 30.40 -13.15 15.06
N VAL A 582 29.26 -12.50 14.83
CA VAL A 582 28.28 -12.87 13.80
C VAL A 582 28.21 -11.83 12.67
N SER A 583 29.12 -10.85 12.65
CA SER A 583 29.13 -9.76 11.66
C SER A 583 29.10 -10.22 10.20
N SER A 584 29.70 -11.37 9.90
CA SER A 584 29.80 -11.92 8.54
C SER A 584 28.58 -12.73 8.09
N ILE A 585 27.70 -13.08 9.03
CA ILE A 585 26.54 -13.94 8.78
C ILE A 585 25.21 -13.24 9.00
N ILE A 586 25.21 -11.99 9.48
CA ILE A 586 24.01 -11.14 9.49
C ILE A 586 23.72 -10.70 8.05
N GLY A 587 22.47 -10.87 7.64
CA GLY A 587 22.00 -10.34 6.36
C GLY A 587 21.79 -8.83 6.45
N PHE A 588 22.49 -8.05 5.62
CA PHE A 588 22.24 -6.61 5.46
C PHE A 588 21.52 -6.37 4.13
N ASN A 589 20.79 -5.26 3.98
CA ASN A 589 20.40 -4.85 2.63
C ASN A 589 21.66 -4.38 1.94
N ARG A 590 22.03 -4.98 0.81
CA ARG A 590 23.09 -4.47 -0.07
C ARG A 590 22.57 -4.55 -1.48
N MET A 591 22.81 -3.51 -2.28
CA MET A 591 22.36 -3.49 -3.67
C MET A 591 22.92 -4.72 -4.41
N GLY A 592 22.04 -5.58 -4.93
CA GLY A 592 22.40 -6.82 -5.62
C GLY A 592 22.60 -8.05 -4.73
N ASP A 593 22.60 -7.91 -3.40
CA ASP A 593 22.73 -9.03 -2.46
C ASP A 593 21.34 -9.51 -2.02
N GLN A 594 20.87 -10.58 -2.65
CA GLN A 594 19.52 -11.12 -2.47
C GLN A 594 19.60 -12.54 -1.91
N TRP A 595 20.31 -12.69 -0.79
CA TRP A 595 20.59 -13.99 -0.14
C TRP A 595 19.34 -14.76 0.30
N ASP A 596 18.21 -14.07 0.48
CA ASP A 596 16.89 -14.59 0.81
C ASP A 596 15.98 -14.83 -0.43
N ARG A 597 16.45 -14.49 -1.64
CA ARG A 597 15.76 -14.76 -2.90
C ARG A 597 16.12 -16.15 -3.41
N GLY A 598 15.12 -16.95 -3.75
CA GLY A 598 15.31 -18.23 -4.41
C GLY A 598 14.28 -19.28 -4.01
N THR A 599 14.11 -20.26 -4.89
CA THR A 599 13.21 -21.40 -4.67
C THR A 599 13.84 -22.47 -3.79
N GLY A 600 15.16 -22.41 -3.56
CA GLY A 600 15.90 -23.37 -2.76
C GLY A 600 15.50 -23.34 -1.28
N LEU A 601 15.63 -24.49 -0.62
CA LEU A 601 15.29 -24.63 0.80
C LEU A 601 16.04 -23.58 1.65
N GLU A 602 17.33 -23.39 1.42
CA GLU A 602 18.15 -22.44 2.18
C GLU A 602 17.71 -20.98 2.01
N ASN A 603 17.34 -20.55 0.81
CA ASN A 603 16.78 -19.21 0.59
C ASN A 603 15.47 -19.01 1.34
N ARG A 604 14.60 -20.04 1.38
CA ARG A 604 13.34 -19.99 2.13
C ARG A 604 13.58 -19.94 3.64
N LYS A 605 14.53 -20.72 4.15
CA LYS A 605 14.90 -20.69 5.58
C LYS A 605 15.42 -19.31 5.98
N ARG A 606 16.27 -18.72 5.15
CA ARG A 606 16.81 -17.35 5.29
C ARG A 606 15.71 -16.30 5.26
N PHE A 607 14.84 -16.35 4.25
CA PHE A 607 13.69 -15.45 4.15
C PHE A 607 12.80 -15.53 5.38
N SER A 608 12.45 -16.74 5.84
CA SER A 608 11.62 -16.95 7.02
C SER A 608 12.34 -16.71 8.35
N GLY A 609 13.64 -16.37 8.32
CA GLY A 609 14.45 -16.11 9.51
C GLY A 609 14.57 -17.30 10.47
N LEU A 610 14.64 -18.52 9.92
CA LEU A 610 14.66 -19.75 10.72
C LEU A 610 15.94 -19.94 11.54
N TYR A 611 17.02 -19.23 11.20
CA TYR A 611 18.29 -19.33 11.91
C TYR A 611 18.41 -18.39 13.11
N GLY A 612 17.42 -17.52 13.33
CA GLY A 612 17.48 -16.49 14.37
C GLY A 612 17.97 -15.15 13.85
N ALA A 613 18.27 -14.23 14.77
CA ALA A 613 18.66 -12.86 14.46
C ALA A 613 19.51 -12.24 15.58
N ASP A 614 20.41 -11.30 15.22
CA ASP A 614 21.10 -10.40 16.14
C ASP A 614 20.14 -9.29 16.57
N ARG A 615 19.30 -9.60 17.57
CA ARG A 615 18.13 -8.77 17.91
C ARG A 615 18.50 -7.52 18.69
N ASN A 616 19.70 -7.46 19.26
CA ASN A 616 20.24 -6.26 19.89
C ASN A 616 21.21 -5.48 18.98
N PHE A 617 21.58 -6.04 17.82
CA PHE A 617 22.45 -5.45 16.81
C PHE A 617 23.85 -5.09 17.35
N ASN A 618 24.39 -5.95 18.21
CA ASN A 618 25.74 -5.80 18.76
C ASN A 618 26.80 -6.61 18.00
N ARG A 619 26.38 -7.36 16.97
CA ARG A 619 27.16 -8.24 16.10
C ARG A 619 27.83 -9.41 16.82
N LYS A 620 27.30 -9.81 17.97
CA LYS A 620 27.69 -10.99 18.71
C LYS A 620 26.47 -11.87 18.93
N LEU A 621 26.69 -13.18 18.94
CA LEU A 621 25.63 -14.11 19.28
C LEU A 621 25.38 -14.07 20.78
N ASP A 622 24.20 -13.62 21.19
CA ASP A 622 23.81 -13.57 22.59
C ASP A 622 22.82 -14.67 22.98
N ARG A 623 23.00 -15.17 24.20
CA ARG A 623 22.10 -16.10 24.87
C ARG A 623 22.01 -15.66 26.32
N GLY A 624 20.81 -15.41 26.81
CA GLY A 624 20.62 -15.04 28.21
C GLY A 624 20.62 -16.25 29.16
N ASP A 625 20.58 -15.96 30.45
CA ASP A 625 20.70 -16.98 31.51
C ASP A 625 19.36 -17.65 31.87
N VAL A 626 18.24 -17.19 31.28
CA VAL A 626 16.90 -17.72 31.58
C VAL A 626 16.58 -18.91 30.66
N PRO A 627 16.36 -20.12 31.20
CA PRO A 627 16.04 -21.29 30.39
C PRO A 627 14.72 -21.14 29.63
N ARG A 628 14.57 -21.85 28.50
CA ARG A 628 13.33 -21.89 27.70
C ARG A 628 12.09 -22.34 28.48
N SER A 629 12.28 -23.14 29.53
CA SER A 629 11.17 -23.64 30.37
C SER A 629 10.59 -22.59 31.32
N VAL A 630 11.27 -21.46 31.53
CA VAL A 630 10.84 -20.42 32.46
C VAL A 630 9.93 -19.43 31.76
N ARG A 631 8.84 -19.04 32.42
CA ARG A 631 7.95 -17.98 31.95
C ARG A 631 8.33 -16.66 32.62
N LEU A 632 8.40 -15.58 31.84
CA LEU A 632 8.70 -14.24 32.34
C LEU A 632 7.41 -13.43 32.46
N ARG A 633 7.26 -12.70 33.56
CA ARG A 633 6.08 -11.84 33.78
C ARG A 633 6.28 -10.46 33.16
N ALA A 634 5.47 -10.14 32.17
CA ALA A 634 5.40 -8.84 31.54
C ALA A 634 4.49 -7.90 32.33
N THR A 635 4.98 -6.69 32.64
CA THR A 635 4.22 -5.68 33.39
C THR A 635 3.61 -4.69 32.40
N THR A 636 2.29 -4.53 32.40
CA THR A 636 1.62 -3.51 31.57
C THR A 636 2.06 -2.12 31.97
N VAL A 637 2.52 -1.34 31.01
CA VAL A 637 3.08 0.00 31.21
C VAL A 637 2.12 1.08 30.75
N ALA A 638 1.55 0.93 29.56
CA ALA A 638 0.68 1.92 28.94
C ALA A 638 -0.32 1.26 27.97
N ARG A 639 -1.42 1.98 27.70
CA ARG A 639 -2.42 1.67 26.68
C ARG A 639 -2.76 2.94 25.93
N PHE A 640 -2.81 2.84 24.61
CA PHE A 640 -3.22 3.94 23.74
C PHE A 640 -4.35 3.47 22.86
N ASN A 641 -5.46 4.21 22.85
CA ASN A 641 -6.53 3.98 21.90
C ASN A 641 -6.06 4.43 20.52
N PHE A 642 -6.30 3.59 19.51
CA PHE A 642 -5.90 3.83 18.15
C PHE A 642 -7.05 3.51 17.19
N TYR A 643 -7.13 4.28 16.11
CA TYR A 643 -8.12 4.13 15.06
C TYR A 643 -7.37 3.82 13.76
N ASP A 644 -7.57 2.63 13.20
CA ASP A 644 -7.02 2.34 11.86
C ASP A 644 -7.77 3.24 10.85
N PRO A 645 -7.07 4.08 10.06
CA PRO A 645 -7.74 4.91 9.06
C PRO A 645 -8.20 4.07 7.88
N ARG A 646 -9.48 4.19 7.49
CA ARG A 646 -10.11 3.41 6.40
C ARG A 646 -9.39 3.48 5.06
N LEU A 647 -8.85 4.64 4.75
CA LEU A 647 -8.02 4.89 3.58
C LEU A 647 -6.92 5.88 4.00
N PRO A 648 -5.63 5.51 3.94
CA PRO A 648 -4.56 6.48 4.04
C PRO A 648 -4.51 7.26 2.72
N MET A 649 -5.40 8.22 2.57
CA MET A 649 -5.34 9.16 1.48
C MET A 649 -4.31 10.24 1.81
N THR A 650 -3.05 10.02 1.45
CA THR A 650 -2.16 11.14 1.18
C THR A 650 -2.58 11.73 -0.16
N ILE A 651 -3.29 12.86 -0.13
CA ILE A 651 -3.42 13.72 -1.31
C ILE A 651 -1.98 14.15 -1.64
N ARG A 652 -1.40 13.58 -2.69
CA ARG A 652 -0.08 13.99 -3.18
C ARG A 652 -0.21 15.27 -4.00
#